data_AF-A0AA41XGC0-F1
#
_entry.id   AF-A0AA41XGC0-F1
#
_cell.length_a   1.000
_cell.length_b   1.000
_cell.length_c   1.000
_cell.angle_alpha   90.00
_cell.angle_beta   90.00
_cell.angle_gamma   90.00
#
_symmetry.space_group_name_H-M   'P 1'
#
loop_
_entity.id
_entity.type
_entity.pdbx_description
1 polymer ?
#
loop_
_entity_poly.entity_id
_entity_poly.type
_entity_poly.pdbx_seq_one_letter_code
_entity_poly.pdbx_strand_id
1 'polypeptide(L)'
;MATLLYRIGRFAARRSIAVIVGWVVVLGLAITGAGALGGTMSSSFAIPGTESQTAIDMLDQRFAAASGGSAKVIFVPPAGSTVDDFEDQIAAAVTALTPLDHVTSVTGPFSANATAQINGDRTMAYATVQYDVASTELTEAENEAVVAAGDAAATDGLEVYFSGVTDAPEAAVDYTEAVGLIVAFIVLLITFGSLLAAGMPLVTSIIGVAVTSTSITIVSGFVSISSTAPLLATMLGLAVGIDYALFIVARHRTQLIHGMDPKESAATAVATAGSAVVFAGLTVIIALLGLSVVQIPFLTVMGVGAAISVVIAVLVALTLLPAVLGLFGRRLIPKPTSRAARRELASSDPSSTKRTLGARWVALATAKPVITVVVVVVGLVIVALPATSLRLTLPDASYNPEGSMSREGYEQLTDGFGAGFNGPLLITADISTITDLSPALDALESQFAGLADVASVSKAIPNPTLDMAIVSIIPSSAPDSVQTEQLVHTIRDAAPAFEEANGFTYMVTGQTALGIDVSAQLADALLPFAVVVVGLCIILLTIVFRSLAVPISATIGYLLSVAASFGIVTAVFEWGWLADVFGVAKVGPVISFFPILLMAVLFGLAMDYQVFLVSRMREEFVKTGDAHYSVTHGFIGAARVVTAAACIMFAVFASFVPGGNAILQPIALGLAAGVFIDAFLVRMTFIPALMMLLGRVGWAIPKRLERVLPNVDLEGEGVREMLDAVAWRPLVGEAEASDDADSDGRDSRPFAVAAEHAVVEAAAEGALVAPFSVRAETGSLVVVTGAAGTHPEAVAAAVTGRQRLLEGHLRVLDQPLPVHAAALRRHSVLVARPVEGDLLPERVPLRRLPTGALSVVERLEHEVGEELRELWGRELAAEWIRQVAVATAAAGAGSASVGPGRAARVRLIAIDATGIPTAHLQHALAVIDQALPLETTLVVAHHGARLEAGSRPVRVIALAAVKPEPPTPPSVPSASPPPSSPSGASDPDAPDSPTDQNPREEVTA
;
A
#
# COMPACT_ATOMS: atom_id res chain seq x y z
N MET A 1 -11.37 11.25 -3.82
CA MET A 1 -10.78 9.92 -4.06
C MET A 1 -11.84 8.82 -4.09
N ALA A 2 -12.65 8.68 -3.04
CA ALA A 2 -13.72 7.67 -2.96
C ALA A 2 -14.69 7.66 -4.17
N THR A 3 -15.02 8.83 -4.73
CA THR A 3 -15.84 8.96 -5.95
C THR A 3 -15.18 8.39 -7.21
N LEU A 4 -13.85 8.50 -7.35
CA LEU A 4 -13.10 7.88 -8.45
C LEU A 4 -13.10 6.35 -8.30
N LEU A 5 -12.81 5.87 -7.09
CA LEU A 5 -12.81 4.44 -6.76
C LEU A 5 -14.20 3.81 -6.98
N TYR A 6 -15.27 4.51 -6.61
CA TYR A 6 -16.65 4.11 -6.91
C TYR A 6 -16.87 3.94 -8.42
N ARG A 7 -16.39 4.88 -9.26
CA ARG A 7 -16.51 4.79 -10.73
C ARG A 7 -15.72 3.61 -11.30
N ILE A 8 -14.51 3.37 -10.82
CA ILE A 8 -13.66 2.23 -11.22
C ILE A 8 -14.35 0.92 -10.83
N GLY A 9 -14.78 0.78 -9.57
CA GLY A 9 -15.49 -0.41 -9.09
C GLY A 9 -16.80 -0.66 -9.85
N ARG A 10 -17.58 0.40 -10.14
CA ARG A 10 -18.80 0.31 -10.95
C ARG A 10 -18.52 -0.11 -12.39
N PHE A 11 -17.47 0.42 -13.01
CA PHE A 11 -17.05 0.01 -14.36
C PHE A 11 -16.66 -1.47 -14.39
N ALA A 12 -15.78 -1.88 -13.45
CA ALA A 12 -15.31 -3.25 -13.34
C ALA A 12 -16.45 -4.24 -13.08
N ALA A 13 -17.35 -3.95 -12.15
CA ALA A 13 -18.48 -4.81 -11.84
C ALA A 13 -19.53 -4.88 -12.97
N ARG A 14 -19.70 -3.80 -13.75
CA ARG A 14 -20.65 -3.78 -14.87
C ARG A 14 -20.12 -4.47 -16.11
N ARG A 15 -18.83 -4.33 -16.40
CA ARG A 15 -18.14 -4.94 -17.55
C ARG A 15 -17.21 -6.06 -17.09
N SER A 16 -17.70 -6.91 -16.19
CA SER A 16 -16.91 -7.95 -15.52
C SER A 16 -16.11 -8.83 -16.48
N ILE A 17 -16.76 -9.34 -17.53
CA ILE A 17 -16.11 -10.20 -18.54
C ILE A 17 -14.99 -9.44 -19.27
N ALA A 18 -15.23 -8.19 -19.67
CA ALA A 18 -14.23 -7.41 -20.40
C ALA A 18 -12.98 -7.11 -19.54
N VAL A 19 -13.17 -6.85 -18.24
CA VAL A 19 -12.04 -6.63 -17.32
C VAL A 19 -11.28 -7.92 -17.04
N ILE A 20 -11.97 -9.04 -16.82
CA ILE A 20 -11.34 -10.35 -16.64
C ILE A 20 -10.53 -10.73 -17.88
N VAL A 21 -11.12 -10.62 -19.07
CA VAL A 21 -10.42 -10.86 -20.34
C VAL A 21 -9.24 -9.90 -20.50
N GLY A 22 -9.39 -8.63 -20.13
CA GLY A 22 -8.30 -7.66 -20.13
C GLY A 22 -7.11 -8.10 -19.28
N TRP A 23 -7.35 -8.60 -18.06
CA TRP A 23 -6.28 -9.12 -17.20
C TRP A 23 -5.67 -10.42 -17.73
N VAL A 24 -6.45 -11.30 -18.34
CA VAL A 24 -5.92 -12.50 -19.01
C VAL A 24 -5.04 -12.13 -20.20
N VAL A 25 -5.42 -11.10 -20.97
CA VAL A 25 -4.59 -10.56 -22.06
C VAL A 25 -3.32 -9.94 -21.51
N VAL A 26 -3.39 -9.15 -20.44
CA VAL A 26 -2.20 -8.60 -19.76
C VAL A 26 -1.27 -9.71 -19.31
N LEU A 27 -1.79 -10.78 -18.70
CA LEU A 27 -0.99 -11.93 -18.28
C LEU A 27 -0.36 -12.64 -19.49
N GLY A 28 -1.12 -12.88 -20.56
CA GLY A 28 -0.59 -13.48 -21.78
C GLY A 28 0.51 -12.64 -22.43
N LEU A 29 0.33 -11.31 -22.47
CA LEU A 29 1.34 -10.37 -22.96
C LEU A 29 2.58 -10.34 -22.05
N ALA A 30 2.40 -10.41 -20.73
CA ALA A 30 3.50 -10.44 -19.78
C ALA A 30 4.31 -11.75 -19.89
N ILE A 31 3.65 -12.90 -20.02
CA ILE A 31 4.32 -14.19 -20.27
C ILE A 31 5.08 -14.15 -21.61
N THR A 32 4.44 -13.69 -22.68
CA THR A 32 5.09 -13.58 -24.00
C THR A 32 6.27 -12.61 -23.97
N GLY A 33 6.10 -11.47 -23.28
CA GLY A 33 7.16 -10.48 -23.10
C GLY A 33 8.32 -11.01 -22.27
N ALA A 34 8.06 -11.75 -21.19
CA ALA A 34 9.10 -12.37 -20.37
C ALA A 34 9.93 -13.37 -21.17
N GLY A 35 9.30 -14.18 -22.04
CA GLY A 35 10.03 -15.10 -22.92
C GLY A 35 10.83 -14.41 -24.04
N ALA A 36 10.41 -13.21 -24.48
CA ALA A 36 11.05 -12.49 -25.59
C ALA A 36 12.09 -11.45 -25.14
N LEU A 37 11.91 -10.86 -23.96
CA LEU A 37 12.70 -9.75 -23.42
C LEU A 37 13.36 -10.09 -22.09
N GLY A 38 13.14 -11.27 -21.53
CA GLY A 38 13.71 -11.65 -20.24
C GLY A 38 15.22 -11.86 -20.31
N GLY A 39 15.93 -11.34 -19.31
CA GLY A 39 17.37 -11.54 -19.13
C GLY A 39 17.68 -12.50 -17.99
N THR A 40 18.96 -12.85 -17.84
CA THR A 40 19.46 -13.64 -16.71
C THR A 40 19.42 -12.81 -15.42
N MET A 41 19.12 -13.46 -14.29
CA MET A 41 19.17 -12.83 -12.98
C MET A 41 20.56 -13.06 -12.39
N SER A 42 21.15 -12.04 -11.77
CA SER A 42 22.48 -12.13 -11.18
C SER A 42 22.38 -12.38 -9.67
N SER A 43 23.30 -13.15 -9.11
CA SER A 43 23.48 -13.26 -7.65
C SER A 43 24.67 -12.44 -7.14
N SER A 44 25.30 -11.63 -8.00
CA SER A 44 26.40 -10.74 -7.62
C SER A 44 25.92 -9.48 -6.88
N PHE A 45 26.63 -9.12 -5.81
CA PHE A 45 26.37 -7.94 -5.00
C PHE A 45 27.47 -6.90 -5.24
N ALA A 46 27.22 -5.95 -6.14
CA ALA A 46 28.13 -4.81 -6.33
C ALA A 46 27.77 -3.67 -5.37
N ILE A 47 28.77 -3.17 -4.62
CA ILE A 47 28.61 -1.98 -3.77
C ILE A 47 29.70 -0.95 -4.13
N PRO A 48 29.38 -0.01 -5.03
CA PRO A 48 30.28 1.07 -5.41
C PRO A 48 30.76 1.86 -4.19
N GLY A 49 32.04 2.25 -4.19
CA GLY A 49 32.64 3.06 -3.13
C GLY A 49 33.20 2.28 -1.94
N THR A 50 33.11 0.94 -1.95
CA THR A 50 33.81 0.08 -0.98
C THR A 50 35.22 -0.26 -1.43
N GLU A 51 36.09 -0.59 -0.49
CA GLU A 51 37.47 -1.00 -0.76
C GLU A 51 37.50 -2.29 -1.59
N SER A 52 36.72 -3.31 -1.20
CA SER A 52 36.68 -4.60 -1.89
C SER A 52 36.20 -4.46 -3.34
N GLN A 53 35.19 -3.62 -3.59
CA GLN A 53 34.70 -3.35 -4.95
C GLN A 53 35.74 -2.62 -5.79
N THR A 54 36.42 -1.63 -5.22
CA THR A 54 37.48 -0.89 -5.94
C THR A 54 38.62 -1.83 -6.33
N ALA A 55 39.00 -2.74 -5.45
CA ALA A 55 40.00 -3.77 -5.73
C ALA A 55 39.54 -4.77 -6.81
N ILE A 56 38.25 -5.16 -6.83
CA ILE A 56 37.67 -5.98 -7.92
C ILE A 56 37.72 -5.21 -9.25
N ASP A 57 37.27 -3.96 -9.26
CA ASP A 57 37.27 -3.12 -10.47
C ASP A 57 38.70 -2.93 -11.02
N MET A 58 39.69 -2.85 -10.12
CA MET A 58 41.11 -2.79 -10.49
C MET A 58 41.62 -4.12 -11.07
N LEU A 59 41.24 -5.26 -10.48
CA LEU A 59 41.55 -6.59 -11.02
C LEU A 59 40.98 -6.75 -12.42
N ASP A 60 39.72 -6.37 -12.65
CA ASP A 60 39.09 -6.43 -13.96
C ASP A 60 39.85 -5.59 -15.00
N GLN A 61 40.30 -4.39 -14.62
CA GLN A 61 40.96 -3.47 -15.54
C GLN A 61 42.43 -3.82 -15.84
N ARG A 62 43.18 -4.29 -14.83
CA ARG A 62 44.65 -4.46 -14.93
C ARG A 62 45.13 -5.90 -14.83
N PHE A 63 44.28 -6.82 -14.38
CA PHE A 63 44.63 -8.23 -14.20
C PHE A 63 43.44 -9.17 -14.54
N ALA A 64 42.86 -9.00 -15.73
CA ALA A 64 41.68 -9.74 -16.18
C ALA A 64 41.77 -11.28 -16.06
N ALA A 65 42.98 -11.84 -16.13
CA ALA A 65 43.20 -13.28 -15.94
C ALA A 65 42.88 -13.79 -14.52
N ALA A 66 42.80 -12.89 -13.53
CA ALA A 66 42.52 -13.20 -12.13
C ALA A 66 41.17 -12.64 -11.66
N SER A 67 40.36 -12.06 -12.56
CA SER A 67 39.14 -11.32 -12.19
C SER A 67 37.83 -12.08 -12.48
N GLY A 68 37.88 -13.12 -13.31
CA GLY A 68 36.72 -13.97 -13.59
C GLY A 68 36.32 -14.91 -12.45
N GLY A 69 35.19 -15.58 -12.61
CA GLY A 69 34.70 -16.60 -11.66
C GLY A 69 35.62 -17.82 -11.58
N SER A 70 35.53 -18.58 -10.50
CA SER A 70 36.22 -19.86 -10.41
C SER A 70 35.33 -20.94 -9.80
N ALA A 71 35.59 -22.18 -10.18
CA ALA A 71 35.04 -23.38 -9.57
C ALA A 71 36.16 -24.33 -9.15
N LYS A 72 35.88 -25.19 -8.18
CA LYS A 72 36.77 -26.25 -7.72
C LYS A 72 36.09 -27.59 -7.93
N VAL A 73 36.78 -28.49 -8.60
CA VAL A 73 36.40 -29.91 -8.71
C VAL A 73 37.27 -30.68 -7.74
N ILE A 74 36.65 -31.31 -6.76
CA ILE A 74 37.29 -31.94 -5.61
C ILE A 74 37.23 -33.45 -5.81
N PHE A 75 38.35 -34.13 -5.61
CA PHE A 75 38.52 -35.56 -5.80
C PHE A 75 38.86 -36.21 -4.46
N VAL A 76 38.05 -37.17 -4.05
CA VAL A 76 38.18 -37.90 -2.79
C VAL A 76 38.31 -39.39 -3.08
N PRO A 77 39.52 -39.98 -2.99
CA PRO A 77 39.73 -41.40 -3.14
C PRO A 77 39.03 -42.22 -2.04
N PRO A 78 38.74 -43.50 -2.30
CA PRO A 78 38.14 -44.37 -1.31
C PRO A 78 39.06 -44.59 -0.09
N ALA A 79 38.48 -44.89 1.06
CA ALA A 79 39.23 -45.04 2.31
C ALA A 79 40.38 -46.08 2.16
N GLY A 80 41.63 -45.62 2.36
CA GLY A 80 42.83 -46.44 2.31
C GLY A 80 43.67 -46.32 1.04
N SER A 81 43.22 -45.56 0.03
CA SER A 81 44.03 -45.14 -1.12
C SER A 81 44.41 -43.66 -1.04
N THR A 82 45.28 -43.23 -1.95
CA THR A 82 45.75 -41.84 -2.06
C THR A 82 45.38 -41.25 -3.42
N VAL A 83 45.41 -39.93 -3.55
CA VAL A 83 45.11 -39.25 -4.83
C VAL A 83 46.08 -39.65 -5.95
N ASP A 84 47.28 -40.10 -5.60
CA ASP A 84 48.29 -40.59 -6.56
C ASP A 84 47.84 -41.86 -7.28
N ASP A 85 47.05 -42.71 -6.62
CA ASP A 85 46.55 -43.96 -7.20
C ASP A 85 45.55 -43.70 -8.34
N PHE A 86 45.01 -42.47 -8.42
CA PHE A 86 43.99 -42.03 -9.38
C PHE A 86 44.49 -40.90 -10.29
N GLU A 87 45.81 -40.67 -10.38
CA GLU A 87 46.40 -39.57 -11.15
C GLU A 87 45.92 -39.53 -12.61
N ASP A 88 45.90 -40.68 -13.30
CA ASP A 88 45.45 -40.78 -14.69
C ASP A 88 43.98 -40.35 -14.88
N GLN A 89 43.12 -40.69 -13.92
CA GLN A 89 41.69 -40.37 -13.96
C GLN A 89 41.45 -38.88 -13.72
N ILE A 90 42.14 -38.32 -12.72
CA ILE A 90 42.10 -36.90 -12.40
C ILE A 90 42.66 -36.08 -13.58
N ALA A 91 43.76 -36.52 -14.19
CA ALA A 91 44.35 -35.86 -15.36
C ALA A 91 43.41 -35.89 -16.58
N ALA A 92 42.67 -36.98 -16.78
CA ALA A 92 41.65 -37.09 -17.82
C ALA A 92 40.50 -36.10 -17.60
N ALA A 93 39.99 -35.97 -16.37
CA ALA A 93 38.95 -34.99 -16.04
C ALA A 93 39.43 -33.54 -16.23
N VAL A 94 40.65 -33.21 -15.78
CA VAL A 94 41.26 -31.88 -16.00
C VAL A 94 41.36 -31.56 -17.50
N THR A 95 41.72 -32.55 -18.31
CA THR A 95 41.78 -32.40 -19.78
C THR A 95 40.38 -32.20 -20.38
N ALA A 96 39.36 -32.89 -19.86
CA ALA A 96 37.97 -32.76 -20.31
C ALA A 96 37.32 -31.42 -19.93
N LEU A 97 37.78 -30.77 -18.85
CA LEU A 97 37.33 -29.45 -18.42
C LEU A 97 37.89 -28.29 -19.26
N THR A 98 39.07 -28.48 -19.85
CA THR A 98 39.79 -27.43 -20.61
C THR A 98 39.05 -26.89 -21.85
N PRO A 99 38.38 -27.72 -22.69
CA PRO A 99 37.71 -27.24 -23.90
C PRO A 99 36.29 -26.70 -23.66
N LEU A 100 35.83 -26.59 -22.41
CA LEU A 100 34.48 -26.09 -22.10
C LEU A 100 34.38 -24.59 -22.37
N ASP A 101 33.19 -24.13 -22.74
CA ASP A 101 32.92 -22.72 -22.97
C ASP A 101 33.17 -21.90 -21.68
N HIS A 102 33.61 -20.66 -21.84
CA HIS A 102 33.99 -19.75 -20.75
C HIS A 102 35.20 -20.16 -19.88
N VAL A 103 35.76 -21.36 -20.04
CA VAL A 103 36.95 -21.80 -19.29
C VAL A 103 38.22 -21.20 -19.88
N THR A 104 38.92 -20.37 -19.11
CA THR A 104 40.19 -19.73 -19.50
C THR A 104 41.40 -20.58 -19.14
N SER A 105 41.36 -21.24 -17.98
CA SER A 105 42.43 -22.13 -17.53
C SER A 105 41.91 -23.15 -16.52
N VAL A 106 42.53 -24.33 -16.51
CA VAL A 106 42.30 -25.36 -15.50
C VAL A 106 43.63 -25.70 -14.84
N THR A 107 43.72 -25.46 -13.53
CA THR A 107 44.89 -25.82 -12.74
C THR A 107 44.62 -27.14 -12.01
N GLY A 108 45.12 -28.24 -12.58
CA GLY A 108 45.01 -29.57 -11.98
C GLY A 108 46.02 -29.82 -10.85
N PRO A 109 45.76 -30.80 -9.96
CA PRO A 109 46.55 -31.04 -8.76
C PRO A 109 47.97 -31.55 -9.01
N PHE A 110 48.22 -32.14 -10.19
CA PHE A 110 49.54 -32.66 -10.60
C PHE A 110 50.27 -31.76 -11.61
N SER A 111 49.75 -30.54 -11.85
CA SER A 111 50.42 -29.60 -12.76
C SER A 111 51.75 -29.11 -12.19
N ALA A 112 52.71 -28.72 -13.03
CA ALA A 112 54.04 -28.28 -12.60
C ALA A 112 54.02 -27.07 -11.63
N ASN A 113 52.91 -26.33 -11.60
CA ASN A 113 52.69 -25.17 -10.74
C ASN A 113 51.76 -25.49 -9.53
N ALA A 114 51.26 -26.73 -9.41
CA ALA A 114 50.37 -27.15 -8.33
C ALA A 114 51.16 -27.63 -7.11
N THR A 115 51.28 -26.75 -6.11
CA THR A 115 51.95 -27.06 -4.84
C THR A 115 51.00 -27.05 -3.64
N ALA A 116 49.74 -26.62 -3.82
CA ALA A 116 48.76 -26.45 -2.74
C ALA A 116 47.44 -27.24 -2.98
N GLN A 117 47.32 -27.91 -4.12
CA GLN A 117 46.08 -28.55 -4.60
C GLN A 117 45.84 -29.95 -4.04
N ILE A 118 46.80 -30.50 -3.29
CA ILE A 118 46.73 -31.80 -2.63
C ILE A 118 46.88 -31.54 -1.13
N ASN A 119 46.00 -32.12 -0.32
CA ASN A 119 46.09 -31.97 1.13
C ASN A 119 47.33 -32.69 1.71
N GLY A 120 47.71 -32.35 2.94
CA GLY A 120 48.93 -32.89 3.57
C GLY A 120 48.99 -34.43 3.63
N ASP A 121 47.83 -35.06 3.83
CA ASP A 121 47.70 -36.53 3.93
C ASP A 121 47.51 -37.23 2.58
N ARG A 122 47.42 -36.46 1.47
CA ARG A 122 47.19 -36.96 0.10
C ARG A 122 45.90 -37.78 -0.07
N THR A 123 44.91 -37.52 0.77
CA THR A 123 43.58 -38.14 0.76
C THR A 123 42.54 -37.28 0.05
N MET A 124 42.91 -36.07 -0.39
CA MET A 124 42.03 -35.18 -1.14
C MET A 124 42.84 -34.29 -2.08
N ALA A 125 42.33 -34.07 -3.27
CA ALA A 125 42.89 -33.14 -4.24
C ALA A 125 41.79 -32.30 -4.89
N TYR A 126 42.13 -31.12 -5.39
CA TYR A 126 41.18 -30.34 -6.19
C TYR A 126 41.83 -29.79 -7.47
N ALA A 127 41.03 -29.65 -8.51
CA ALA A 127 41.34 -28.85 -9.70
C ALA A 127 40.60 -27.51 -9.61
N THR A 128 41.27 -26.42 -9.98
CA THR A 128 40.62 -25.09 -10.09
C THR A 128 40.31 -24.80 -11.55
N VAL A 129 39.04 -24.52 -11.85
CA VAL A 129 38.55 -24.08 -13.16
C VAL A 129 38.36 -22.57 -13.08
N GLN A 130 39.05 -21.82 -13.93
CA GLN A 130 38.95 -20.37 -14.01
C GLN A 130 38.10 -19.99 -15.22
N TYR A 131 37.11 -19.12 -15.01
CA TYR A 131 36.22 -18.61 -16.06
C TYR A 131 36.62 -17.20 -16.51
N ASP A 132 36.22 -16.79 -17.70
CA ASP A 132 36.31 -15.39 -18.18
C ASP A 132 35.13 -14.52 -17.72
N VAL A 133 34.03 -15.13 -17.33
CA VAL A 133 32.83 -14.51 -16.74
C VAL A 133 32.68 -14.89 -15.27
N ALA A 134 31.80 -14.21 -14.53
CA ALA A 134 31.47 -14.63 -13.17
C ALA A 134 30.76 -15.99 -13.16
N SER A 135 31.02 -16.84 -12.16
CA SER A 135 30.38 -18.17 -12.05
C SER A 135 28.84 -18.09 -12.01
N THR A 136 28.30 -16.93 -11.61
CA THR A 136 26.86 -16.66 -11.55
C THR A 136 26.22 -16.31 -12.90
N GLU A 137 27.04 -16.05 -13.92
CA GLU A 137 26.58 -15.75 -15.29
C GLU A 137 26.58 -16.97 -16.19
N LEU A 138 27.16 -18.08 -15.74
CA LEU A 138 27.13 -19.38 -16.43
C LEU A 138 25.70 -19.89 -16.52
N THR A 139 25.34 -20.37 -17.71
CA THR A 139 24.07 -21.04 -17.98
C THR A 139 24.00 -22.40 -17.29
N GLU A 140 22.78 -22.90 -17.11
CA GLU A 140 22.55 -24.25 -16.55
C GLU A 140 23.28 -25.33 -17.36
N ALA A 141 23.26 -25.23 -18.70
CA ALA A 141 23.95 -26.16 -19.58
C ALA A 141 25.48 -26.13 -19.43
N GLU A 142 26.07 -24.96 -19.17
CA GLU A 142 27.51 -24.81 -18.93
C GLU A 142 27.92 -25.41 -17.59
N ASN A 143 27.12 -25.19 -16.53
CA ASN A 143 27.34 -25.83 -15.23
C ASN A 143 27.20 -27.36 -15.33
N GLU A 144 26.18 -27.87 -16.03
CA GLU A 144 26.02 -29.31 -16.27
C GLU A 144 27.21 -29.90 -17.03
N ALA A 145 27.78 -29.16 -17.99
CA ALA A 145 28.96 -29.62 -18.72
C ALA A 145 30.20 -29.74 -17.82
N VAL A 146 30.39 -28.82 -16.88
CA VAL A 146 31.48 -28.89 -15.87
C VAL A 146 31.28 -30.08 -14.95
N VAL A 147 30.05 -30.29 -14.45
CA VAL A 147 29.71 -31.44 -13.60
C VAL A 147 29.95 -32.76 -14.34
N ALA A 148 29.43 -32.90 -15.57
CA ALA A 148 29.59 -34.10 -16.37
C ALA A 148 31.07 -34.41 -16.68
N ALA A 149 31.90 -33.39 -16.90
CA ALA A 149 33.33 -33.56 -17.13
C ALA A 149 34.10 -33.98 -15.86
N GLY A 150 33.69 -33.48 -14.68
CA GLY A 150 34.24 -33.90 -13.39
C GLY A 150 33.82 -35.33 -13.03
N ASP A 151 32.52 -35.63 -13.13
CA ASP A 151 31.94 -36.93 -12.81
C ASP A 151 32.46 -38.07 -13.69
N ALA A 152 33.01 -37.76 -14.87
CA ALA A 152 33.70 -38.75 -15.69
C ALA A 152 34.91 -39.40 -14.97
N ALA A 153 35.48 -38.75 -13.96
CA ALA A 153 36.52 -39.33 -13.11
C ALA A 153 35.97 -40.18 -11.95
N ALA A 154 34.65 -40.15 -11.67
CA ALA A 154 34.04 -40.87 -10.56
C ALA A 154 33.94 -42.39 -10.82
N THR A 155 35.10 -43.04 -10.99
CA THR A 155 35.25 -44.48 -11.26
C THR A 155 36.09 -45.15 -10.18
N ASP A 156 35.94 -46.47 -10.01
CA ASP A 156 36.73 -47.28 -9.06
C ASP A 156 36.68 -46.78 -7.59
N GLY A 157 35.58 -46.11 -7.21
CA GLY A 157 35.36 -45.60 -5.85
C GLY A 157 35.91 -44.19 -5.61
N LEU A 158 36.44 -43.51 -6.62
CA LEU A 158 36.76 -42.08 -6.55
C LEU A 158 35.46 -41.27 -6.50
N GLU A 159 35.28 -40.47 -5.45
CA GLU A 159 34.16 -39.55 -5.32
C GLU A 159 34.57 -38.15 -5.81
N VAL A 160 33.64 -37.46 -6.47
CA VAL A 160 33.85 -36.13 -7.04
C VAL A 160 32.82 -35.17 -6.44
N TYR A 161 33.31 -34.03 -5.97
CA TYR A 161 32.48 -32.96 -5.42
C TYR A 161 32.80 -31.64 -6.10
N PHE A 162 31.87 -30.69 -6.02
CA PHE A 162 31.99 -29.41 -6.72
C PHE A 162 31.80 -28.24 -5.76
N SER A 163 32.61 -27.20 -5.92
CA SER A 163 32.44 -25.91 -5.24
C SER A 163 32.51 -24.79 -6.27
N GLY A 164 31.70 -23.75 -6.11
CA GLY A 164 31.61 -22.65 -7.09
C GLY A 164 30.86 -23.02 -8.39
N VAL A 165 30.23 -24.20 -8.42
CA VAL A 165 29.26 -24.62 -9.43
C VAL A 165 27.88 -24.54 -8.79
N THR A 166 26.91 -23.94 -9.47
CA THR A 166 25.53 -23.88 -8.97
C THR A 166 24.79 -25.18 -9.25
N ASP A 167 24.13 -25.72 -8.23
CA ASP A 167 23.19 -26.81 -8.40
C ASP A 167 22.12 -26.46 -9.45
N ALA A 168 21.78 -27.41 -10.33
CA ALA A 168 20.61 -27.26 -11.18
C ALA A 168 19.40 -27.05 -10.26
N PRO A 169 18.53 -26.06 -10.52
CA PRO A 169 17.34 -25.86 -9.72
C PRO A 169 16.51 -27.15 -9.76
N GLU A 170 16.45 -27.89 -8.64
CA GLU A 170 15.62 -29.08 -8.58
C GLU A 170 14.21 -28.69 -9.05
N ALA A 171 13.61 -29.51 -9.92
CA ALA A 171 12.20 -29.42 -10.28
C ALA A 171 11.29 -29.79 -9.10
N ALA A 172 11.61 -29.30 -7.90
CA ALA A 172 10.75 -29.28 -6.76
C ALA A 172 9.64 -28.28 -7.08
N VAL A 173 8.47 -28.80 -7.43
CA VAL A 173 7.22 -28.11 -7.11
C VAL A 173 7.39 -27.63 -5.67
N ASP A 174 7.39 -26.31 -5.46
CA ASP A 174 7.53 -25.73 -4.12
C ASP A 174 6.28 -26.10 -3.31
N TYR A 175 6.29 -27.31 -2.75
CA TYR A 175 5.19 -27.85 -1.95
C TYR A 175 4.91 -26.93 -0.76
N THR A 176 5.90 -26.12 -0.34
CA THR A 176 5.74 -25.18 0.77
C THR A 176 4.85 -23.99 0.42
N GLU A 177 4.95 -23.44 -0.80
CA GLU A 177 4.00 -22.43 -1.29
C GLU A 177 2.58 -22.99 -1.35
N ALA A 178 2.43 -24.22 -1.86
CA ALA A 178 1.13 -24.89 -1.94
C ALA A 178 0.51 -25.12 -0.55
N VAL A 179 1.32 -25.49 0.45
CA VAL A 179 0.87 -25.64 1.84
C VAL A 179 0.38 -24.31 2.41
N GLY A 180 1.14 -23.22 2.23
CA GLY A 180 0.73 -21.87 2.66
C GLY A 180 -0.60 -21.44 2.04
N LEU A 181 -0.75 -21.68 0.74
CA LEU A 181 -1.97 -21.39 0.00
C LEU A 181 -3.17 -22.20 0.51
N ILE A 182 -2.98 -23.48 0.83
CA ILE A 182 -4.02 -24.36 1.41
C ILE A 182 -4.43 -23.85 2.80
N VAL A 183 -3.47 -23.49 3.65
CA VAL A 183 -3.77 -22.95 4.99
C VAL A 183 -4.51 -21.62 4.87
N ALA A 184 -4.05 -20.70 4.01
CA ALA A 184 -4.73 -19.44 3.74
C ALA A 184 -6.17 -19.69 3.24
N PHE A 185 -6.37 -20.66 2.35
CA PHE A 185 -7.69 -21.06 1.88
C PHE A 185 -8.59 -21.59 3.01
N ILE A 186 -8.06 -22.41 3.93
CA ILE A 186 -8.79 -22.90 5.10
C ILE A 186 -9.21 -21.74 6.00
N VAL A 187 -8.31 -20.79 6.28
CA VAL A 187 -8.63 -19.61 7.10
C VAL A 187 -9.70 -18.75 6.42
N LEU A 188 -9.61 -18.53 5.11
CA LEU A 188 -10.63 -17.82 4.33
C LEU A 188 -11.97 -18.56 4.33
N LEU A 189 -11.95 -19.89 4.25
CA LEU A 189 -13.14 -20.73 4.30
C LEU A 189 -13.85 -20.62 5.66
N ILE A 190 -13.08 -20.64 6.75
CA ILE A 190 -13.59 -20.42 8.12
C ILE A 190 -14.15 -19.01 8.27
N THR A 191 -13.44 -18.01 7.73
CA THR A 191 -13.80 -16.59 7.82
C THR A 191 -15.10 -16.31 7.09
N PHE A 192 -15.25 -16.81 5.86
CA PHE A 192 -16.39 -16.50 5.02
C PHE A 192 -17.52 -17.53 5.04
N GLY A 193 -17.25 -18.78 5.44
CA GLY A 193 -18.23 -19.86 5.43
C GLY A 193 -18.79 -20.18 4.03
N SER A 194 -18.01 -19.92 2.98
CA SER A 194 -18.40 -20.15 1.58
C SER A 194 -17.15 -20.40 0.72
N LEU A 195 -17.16 -21.50 -0.04
CA LEU A 195 -16.06 -21.89 -0.93
C LEU A 195 -15.80 -20.82 -2.01
N LEU A 196 -16.88 -20.28 -2.58
CA LEU A 196 -16.80 -19.24 -3.60
C LEU A 196 -16.19 -17.94 -3.05
N ALA A 197 -16.57 -17.56 -1.82
CA ALA A 197 -16.06 -16.37 -1.17
C ALA A 197 -14.57 -16.49 -0.79
N ALA A 198 -14.15 -17.69 -0.37
CA ALA A 198 -12.76 -17.98 -0.04
C ALA A 198 -11.86 -18.09 -1.27
N GLY A 199 -12.36 -18.66 -2.37
CA GLY A 199 -11.56 -18.83 -3.60
C GLY A 199 -11.26 -17.53 -4.34
N MET A 200 -12.12 -16.51 -4.23
CA MET A 200 -11.94 -15.25 -4.97
C MET A 200 -10.65 -14.50 -4.62
N PRO A 201 -10.35 -14.17 -3.33
CA PRO A 201 -9.07 -13.56 -2.95
C PRO A 201 -7.86 -14.35 -3.44
N LEU A 202 -7.93 -15.68 -3.37
CA LEU A 202 -6.85 -16.57 -3.76
C LEU A 202 -6.56 -16.48 -5.26
N VAL A 203 -7.59 -16.65 -6.10
CA VAL A 203 -7.46 -16.63 -7.57
C VAL A 203 -6.97 -15.27 -8.05
N THR A 204 -7.50 -14.17 -7.51
CA THR A 204 -7.05 -12.83 -7.90
C THR A 204 -5.59 -12.58 -7.52
N SER A 205 -5.17 -13.07 -6.34
CA SER A 205 -3.79 -12.90 -5.87
C SER A 205 -2.80 -13.72 -6.70
N ILE A 206 -3.13 -14.96 -7.06
CA ILE A 206 -2.31 -15.79 -7.95
C ILE A 206 -2.09 -15.11 -9.31
N ILE A 207 -3.16 -14.53 -9.89
CA ILE A 207 -3.02 -13.77 -11.14
C ILE A 207 -2.13 -12.55 -10.95
N GLY A 208 -2.28 -11.82 -9.83
CA GLY A 208 -1.43 -10.68 -9.50
C GLY A 208 0.05 -11.04 -9.35
N VAL A 209 0.34 -12.16 -8.66
CA VAL A 209 1.70 -12.70 -8.50
C VAL A 209 2.27 -13.15 -9.84
N ALA A 210 1.49 -13.84 -10.69
CA ALA A 210 1.94 -14.27 -12.01
C ALA A 210 2.30 -13.07 -12.92
N VAL A 211 1.47 -12.01 -12.92
CA VAL A 211 1.76 -10.77 -13.65
C VAL A 211 3.00 -10.08 -13.07
N THR A 212 3.15 -10.08 -11.75
CA THR A 212 4.32 -9.47 -11.09
C THR A 212 5.60 -10.20 -11.44
N SER A 213 5.63 -11.53 -11.29
CA SER A 213 6.81 -12.36 -11.55
C SER A 213 7.26 -12.20 -13.00
N THR A 214 6.33 -12.31 -13.96
CA THR A 214 6.63 -12.08 -15.38
C THR A 214 7.07 -10.65 -15.68
N SER A 215 6.52 -9.65 -14.99
CA SER A 215 6.98 -8.26 -15.12
C SER A 215 8.42 -8.07 -14.62
N ILE A 216 8.78 -8.70 -13.50
CA ILE A 216 10.15 -8.68 -12.98
C ILE A 216 11.10 -9.35 -13.96
N THR A 217 10.72 -10.49 -14.54
CA THR A 217 11.49 -11.16 -15.60
C THR A 217 11.67 -10.28 -16.84
N ILE A 218 10.66 -9.51 -17.26
CA ILE A 218 10.84 -8.56 -18.37
C ILE A 218 11.88 -7.49 -18.01
N VAL A 219 11.85 -6.98 -16.78
CA VAL A 219 12.79 -5.94 -16.35
C VAL A 219 14.22 -6.49 -16.23
N SER A 220 14.40 -7.80 -15.95
CA SER A 220 15.73 -8.42 -15.87
C SER A 220 16.50 -8.39 -17.20
N GLY A 221 15.80 -8.22 -18.33
CA GLY A 221 16.45 -8.02 -19.63
C GLY A 221 17.10 -6.64 -19.82
N PHE A 222 16.76 -5.67 -18.98
CA PHE A 222 17.24 -4.28 -19.09
C PHE A 222 18.10 -3.84 -17.92
N VAL A 223 17.93 -4.47 -16.75
CA VAL A 223 18.63 -4.14 -15.51
C VAL A 223 18.99 -5.45 -14.80
N SER A 224 20.17 -5.54 -14.19
CA SER A 224 20.55 -6.68 -13.37
C SER A 224 19.63 -6.78 -12.15
N ILE A 225 18.88 -7.89 -12.04
CA ILE A 225 17.97 -8.17 -10.94
C ILE A 225 18.51 -9.35 -10.14
N SER A 226 18.48 -9.22 -8.81
CA SER A 226 18.80 -10.32 -7.90
C SER A 226 17.80 -11.46 -8.05
N SER A 227 18.29 -12.71 -8.09
CA SER A 227 17.45 -13.91 -8.04
C SER A 227 16.55 -14.00 -6.79
N THR A 228 16.83 -13.20 -5.74
CA THR A 228 15.99 -13.10 -4.54
C THR A 228 14.76 -12.21 -4.75
N ALA A 229 14.79 -11.27 -5.69
CA ALA A 229 13.70 -10.30 -5.88
C ALA A 229 12.36 -10.95 -6.29
N PRO A 230 12.30 -11.94 -7.22
CA PRO A 230 11.07 -12.65 -7.53
C PRO A 230 10.48 -13.38 -6.31
N LEU A 231 11.31 -14.03 -5.49
CA LEU A 231 10.87 -14.76 -4.29
C LEU A 231 10.19 -13.82 -3.28
N LEU A 232 10.78 -12.65 -3.05
CA LEU A 232 10.17 -11.63 -2.20
C LEU A 232 8.90 -11.06 -2.83
N ALA A 233 8.89 -10.87 -4.14
CA ALA A 233 7.73 -10.34 -4.85
C ALA A 233 6.53 -11.30 -4.83
N THR A 234 6.76 -12.62 -4.90
CA THR A 234 5.70 -13.63 -4.76
C THR A 234 5.18 -13.68 -3.32
N MET A 235 6.09 -13.77 -2.34
CA MET A 235 5.76 -13.79 -0.92
C MET A 235 4.93 -12.55 -0.50
N LEU A 236 5.38 -11.35 -0.88
CA LEU A 236 4.68 -10.09 -0.60
C LEU A 236 3.40 -9.96 -1.43
N GLY A 237 3.45 -10.25 -2.72
CA GLY A 237 2.32 -10.11 -3.63
C GLY A 237 1.15 -10.99 -3.22
N LEU A 238 1.43 -12.21 -2.75
CA LEU A 238 0.43 -13.14 -2.25
C LEU A 238 -0.16 -12.66 -0.91
N ALA A 239 0.69 -12.31 0.07
CA ALA A 239 0.23 -11.84 1.38
C ALA A 239 -0.65 -10.59 1.26
N VAL A 240 -0.14 -9.56 0.56
CA VAL A 240 -0.81 -8.28 0.35
C VAL A 240 -2.06 -8.43 -0.51
N GLY A 241 -1.97 -9.18 -1.61
CA GLY A 241 -3.07 -9.40 -2.54
C GLY A 241 -4.27 -10.08 -1.88
N ILE A 242 -4.02 -11.11 -1.06
CA ILE A 242 -5.09 -11.83 -0.37
C ILE A 242 -5.75 -10.93 0.66
N ASP A 243 -4.97 -10.14 1.40
CA ASP A 243 -5.50 -9.29 2.46
C ASP A 243 -6.38 -8.16 1.91
N TYR A 244 -5.90 -7.46 0.89
CA TYR A 244 -6.67 -6.41 0.23
C TYR A 244 -7.98 -6.93 -0.37
N ALA A 245 -7.93 -8.14 -0.95
CA ALA A 245 -9.13 -8.78 -1.45
C ALA A 245 -10.09 -9.20 -0.33
N LEU A 246 -9.58 -9.70 0.79
CA LEU A 246 -10.37 -10.07 1.97
C LEU A 246 -11.20 -8.89 2.49
N PHE A 247 -10.61 -7.70 2.63
CA PHE A 247 -11.35 -6.51 3.11
C PHE A 247 -12.47 -6.08 2.16
N ILE A 248 -12.21 -6.05 0.86
CA ILE A 248 -13.20 -5.66 -0.15
C ILE A 248 -14.34 -6.70 -0.21
N VAL A 249 -14.01 -8.00 -0.18
CA VAL A 249 -14.99 -9.09 -0.17
C VAL A 249 -15.83 -9.07 1.10
N ALA A 250 -15.22 -8.86 2.26
CA ALA A 250 -15.93 -8.76 3.54
C ALA A 250 -16.94 -7.61 3.52
N ARG A 251 -16.53 -6.43 3.02
CA ARG A 251 -17.40 -5.26 2.86
C ARG A 251 -18.56 -5.53 1.90
N HIS A 252 -18.26 -6.07 0.72
CA HIS A 252 -19.26 -6.42 -0.30
C HIS A 252 -20.31 -7.40 0.23
N ARG A 253 -19.89 -8.44 0.96
CA ARG A 253 -20.81 -9.41 1.55
C ARG A 253 -21.69 -8.82 2.63
N THR A 254 -21.13 -7.95 3.48
CA THR A 254 -21.91 -7.22 4.49
C THR A 254 -23.03 -6.42 3.80
N GLN A 255 -22.72 -5.71 2.72
CA GLN A 255 -23.69 -4.92 1.95
C GLN A 255 -24.75 -5.78 1.25
N LEU A 256 -24.37 -6.95 0.71
CA LEU A 256 -25.30 -7.89 0.08
C LEU A 256 -26.33 -8.45 1.07
N ILE A 257 -25.93 -8.72 2.32
CA ILE A 257 -26.84 -9.21 3.37
C ILE A 257 -27.92 -8.16 3.69
N HIS A 258 -27.56 -6.88 3.62
CA HIS A 258 -28.49 -5.75 3.81
C HIS A 258 -29.33 -5.44 2.55
N GLY A 259 -29.30 -6.29 1.52
CA GLY A 259 -30.17 -6.20 0.35
C GLY A 259 -29.68 -5.30 -0.77
N MET A 260 -28.44 -4.80 -0.71
CA MET A 260 -27.87 -3.96 -1.78
C MET A 260 -27.68 -4.76 -3.09
N ASP A 261 -27.93 -4.12 -4.24
CA ASP A 261 -27.69 -4.73 -5.55
C ASP A 261 -26.20 -5.15 -5.69
N PRO A 262 -25.86 -6.34 -6.24
CA PRO A 262 -24.47 -6.79 -6.28
C PRO A 262 -23.50 -5.87 -7.02
N LYS A 263 -23.92 -5.23 -8.11
CA LYS A 263 -23.02 -4.34 -8.87
C LYS A 263 -22.81 -3.02 -8.14
N GLU A 264 -23.86 -2.53 -7.48
CA GLU A 264 -23.80 -1.34 -6.62
C GLU A 264 -22.95 -1.60 -5.36
N SER A 265 -23.11 -2.78 -4.77
CA SER A 265 -22.35 -3.24 -3.62
C SER A 265 -20.86 -3.35 -3.95
N ALA A 266 -20.49 -3.95 -5.09
CA ALA A 266 -19.09 -4.00 -5.50
C ALA A 266 -18.48 -2.60 -5.68
N ALA A 267 -19.22 -1.66 -6.28
CA ALA A 267 -18.77 -0.27 -6.43
C ALA A 267 -18.59 0.44 -5.07
N THR A 268 -19.53 0.25 -4.15
CA THR A 268 -19.50 0.86 -2.80
C THR A 268 -18.41 0.24 -1.92
N ALA A 269 -18.16 -1.07 -2.06
CA ALA A 269 -17.06 -1.75 -1.39
C ALA A 269 -15.70 -1.20 -1.85
N VAL A 270 -15.47 -1.04 -3.16
CA VAL A 270 -14.24 -0.43 -3.70
C VAL A 270 -14.10 1.04 -3.28
N ALA A 271 -15.21 1.78 -3.18
CA ALA A 271 -15.18 3.16 -2.75
C ALA A 271 -14.81 3.37 -1.27
N THR A 272 -15.12 2.39 -0.40
CA THR A 272 -14.97 2.51 1.06
C THR A 272 -13.86 1.63 1.63
N ALA A 273 -13.83 0.34 1.30
CA ALA A 273 -12.72 -0.53 1.69
C ALA A 273 -11.53 -0.35 0.73
N GLY A 274 -11.79 -0.09 -0.55
CA GLY A 274 -10.72 0.14 -1.53
C GLY A 274 -9.94 1.44 -1.31
N SER A 275 -10.52 2.47 -0.68
CA SER A 275 -9.76 3.66 -0.27
C SER A 275 -8.70 3.28 0.76
N ALA A 276 -9.08 2.54 1.80
CA ALA A 276 -8.15 2.01 2.80
C ALA A 276 -7.05 1.14 2.15
N VAL A 277 -7.41 0.28 1.19
CA VAL A 277 -6.44 -0.53 0.42
C VAL A 277 -5.43 0.33 -0.35
N VAL A 278 -5.84 1.46 -0.95
CA VAL A 278 -4.88 2.35 -1.63
C VAL A 278 -3.92 3.01 -0.65
N PHE A 279 -4.41 3.44 0.52
CA PHE A 279 -3.53 4.04 1.54
C PHE A 279 -2.55 3.04 2.12
N ALA A 280 -3.04 1.84 2.42
CA ALA A 280 -2.24 0.66 2.79
C ALA A 280 -1.16 0.34 1.76
N GLY A 281 -1.57 0.22 0.49
CA GLY A 281 -0.64 0.01 -0.62
C GLY A 281 0.39 1.13 -0.73
N LEU A 282 -0.01 2.39 -0.55
CA LEU A 282 0.89 3.53 -0.60
C LEU A 282 1.89 3.53 0.57
N THR A 283 1.49 3.13 1.78
CA THR A 283 2.41 2.98 2.91
C THR A 283 3.48 1.94 2.61
N VAL A 284 3.09 0.78 2.07
CA VAL A 284 4.03 -0.29 1.70
C VAL A 284 4.95 0.18 0.57
N ILE A 285 4.40 0.81 -0.47
CA ILE A 285 5.19 1.34 -1.60
C ILE A 285 6.22 2.36 -1.11
N ILE A 286 5.85 3.29 -0.23
CA ILE A 286 6.79 4.28 0.32
C ILE A 286 7.88 3.59 1.15
N ALA A 287 7.53 2.59 1.97
CA ALA A 287 8.51 1.86 2.77
C ALA A 287 9.51 1.10 1.89
N LEU A 288 9.04 0.45 0.81
CA LEU A 288 9.89 -0.29 -0.13
C LEU A 288 10.72 0.63 -1.03
N LEU A 289 10.17 1.74 -1.51
CA LEU A 289 10.95 2.78 -2.21
C LEU A 289 11.94 3.50 -1.27
N GLY A 290 11.70 3.44 0.04
CA GLY A 290 12.64 3.90 1.05
C GLY A 290 14.00 3.20 0.98
N LEU A 291 14.06 1.96 0.46
CA LEU A 291 15.34 1.26 0.25
C LEU A 291 16.23 1.99 -0.77
N SER A 292 15.65 2.78 -1.69
CA SER A 292 16.41 3.59 -2.64
C SER A 292 17.20 4.73 -1.96
N VAL A 293 16.79 5.15 -0.75
CA VAL A 293 17.46 6.21 0.01
C VAL A 293 18.80 5.73 0.56
N VAL A 294 18.96 4.42 0.74
CA VAL A 294 20.20 3.79 1.24
C VAL A 294 21.33 3.83 0.20
N GLN A 295 21.03 4.12 -1.07
CA GLN A 295 22.01 4.21 -2.17
C GLN A 295 22.77 2.91 -2.48
N ILE A 296 22.23 1.76 -2.05
CA ILE A 296 22.77 0.45 -2.43
C ILE A 296 22.00 -0.05 -3.68
N PRO A 297 22.67 -0.30 -4.82
CA PRO A 297 21.99 -0.59 -6.09
C PRO A 297 21.08 -1.81 -6.03
N PHE A 298 21.56 -2.94 -5.51
CA PHE A 298 20.76 -4.16 -5.47
C PHE A 298 19.53 -4.02 -4.55
N LEU A 299 19.66 -3.32 -3.41
CA LEU A 299 18.53 -3.01 -2.53
C LEU A 299 17.51 -2.08 -3.20
N THR A 300 17.99 -1.12 -3.99
CA THR A 300 17.15 -0.19 -4.74
C THR A 300 16.31 -0.95 -5.76
N VAL A 301 16.93 -1.81 -6.57
CA VAL A 301 16.23 -2.62 -7.58
C VAL A 301 15.24 -3.58 -6.93
N MET A 302 15.64 -4.24 -5.85
CA MET A 302 14.77 -5.14 -5.09
C MET A 302 13.58 -4.39 -4.48
N GLY A 303 13.81 -3.23 -3.85
CA GLY A 303 12.77 -2.38 -3.27
C GLY A 303 11.77 -1.87 -4.32
N VAL A 304 12.27 -1.45 -5.49
CA VAL A 304 11.42 -1.05 -6.63
C VAL A 304 10.61 -2.23 -7.17
N GLY A 305 11.23 -3.40 -7.35
CA GLY A 305 10.54 -4.62 -7.79
C GLY A 305 9.43 -5.04 -6.83
N ALA A 306 9.70 -5.00 -5.53
CA ALA A 306 8.70 -5.25 -4.50
C ALA A 306 7.59 -4.19 -4.48
N ALA A 307 7.92 -2.91 -4.66
CA ALA A 307 6.92 -1.84 -4.76
C ALA A 307 6.01 -2.02 -5.99
N ILE A 308 6.56 -2.46 -7.13
CA ILE A 308 5.79 -2.80 -8.34
C ILE A 308 4.82 -3.96 -8.05
N SER A 309 5.27 -5.00 -7.33
CA SER A 309 4.39 -6.10 -6.88
C SER A 309 3.16 -5.57 -6.13
N VAL A 310 3.38 -4.67 -5.17
CA VAL A 310 2.30 -4.06 -4.38
C VAL A 310 1.38 -3.19 -5.26
N VAL A 311 1.93 -2.41 -6.20
CA VAL A 311 1.12 -1.64 -7.16
C VAL A 311 0.22 -2.57 -7.96
N ILE A 312 0.74 -3.69 -8.48
CA ILE A 312 -0.03 -4.68 -9.23
C ILE A 312 -1.12 -5.29 -8.32
N ALA A 313 -0.78 -5.66 -7.09
CA ALA A 313 -1.75 -6.19 -6.11
C ALA A 313 -2.90 -5.20 -5.84
N VAL A 314 -2.60 -3.90 -5.66
CA VAL A 314 -3.62 -2.85 -5.50
C VAL A 314 -4.47 -2.72 -6.76
N LEU A 315 -3.86 -2.71 -7.95
CA LEU A 315 -4.60 -2.64 -9.22
C LEU A 315 -5.54 -3.84 -9.40
N VAL A 316 -5.07 -5.05 -9.06
CA VAL A 316 -5.88 -6.28 -9.06
C VAL A 316 -7.06 -6.16 -8.08
N ALA A 317 -6.82 -5.70 -6.85
CA ALA A 317 -7.86 -5.53 -5.84
C ALA A 317 -8.92 -4.48 -6.23
N LEU A 318 -8.53 -3.43 -6.97
CA LEU A 318 -9.43 -2.36 -7.40
C LEU A 318 -10.11 -2.61 -8.75
N THR A 319 -9.65 -3.58 -9.55
CA THR A 319 -10.19 -3.82 -10.90
C THR A 319 -10.63 -5.26 -11.13
N LEU A 320 -9.72 -6.24 -11.01
CA LEU A 320 -10.02 -7.64 -11.26
C LEU A 320 -11.01 -8.18 -10.22
N LEU A 321 -10.77 -7.89 -8.94
CA LEU A 321 -11.64 -8.34 -7.86
C LEU A 321 -13.09 -7.84 -8.01
N PRO A 322 -13.39 -6.54 -8.17
CA PRO A 322 -14.77 -6.09 -8.36
C PRO A 322 -15.41 -6.62 -9.65
N ALA A 323 -14.63 -6.93 -10.69
CA ALA A 323 -15.14 -7.63 -11.87
C ALA A 323 -15.58 -9.06 -11.54
N VAL A 324 -14.77 -9.81 -10.78
CA VAL A 324 -15.10 -11.15 -10.30
C VAL A 324 -16.33 -11.12 -9.37
N LEU A 325 -16.41 -10.15 -8.45
CA LEU A 325 -17.57 -9.93 -7.59
C LEU A 325 -18.85 -9.64 -8.40
N GLY A 326 -18.75 -8.75 -9.40
CA GLY A 326 -19.86 -8.42 -10.29
C GLY A 326 -20.34 -9.59 -11.16
N LEU A 327 -19.43 -10.51 -11.53
CA LEU A 327 -19.74 -11.73 -12.29
C LEU A 327 -20.54 -12.74 -11.45
N PHE A 328 -20.11 -12.99 -10.22
CA PHE A 328 -20.77 -13.94 -9.32
C PHE A 328 -22.07 -13.38 -8.71
N GLY A 329 -22.15 -12.05 -8.55
CA GLY A 329 -23.38 -11.34 -8.19
C GLY A 329 -24.06 -11.92 -6.95
N ARG A 330 -25.35 -12.29 -7.08
CA ARG A 330 -26.17 -12.80 -5.96
C ARG A 330 -25.70 -14.14 -5.40
N ARG A 331 -24.82 -14.90 -6.08
CA ARG A 331 -24.29 -16.18 -5.57
C ARG A 331 -23.40 -16.00 -4.33
N LEU A 332 -22.96 -14.77 -4.05
CA LEU A 332 -22.13 -14.42 -2.89
C LEU A 332 -22.92 -14.10 -1.62
N ILE A 333 -24.26 -13.99 -1.73
CA ILE A 333 -25.13 -13.79 -0.58
C ILE A 333 -24.98 -15.02 0.34
N PRO A 334 -24.54 -14.83 1.60
CA PRO A 334 -24.50 -15.93 2.55
C PRO A 334 -25.91 -16.51 2.71
N LYS A 335 -26.06 -17.84 2.65
CA LYS A 335 -27.37 -18.49 2.82
C LYS A 335 -28.03 -18.01 4.13
N PRO A 336 -29.33 -17.64 4.13
CA PRO A 336 -30.01 -17.08 5.33
C PRO A 336 -29.94 -17.99 6.57
N THR A 337 -29.84 -19.30 6.36
CA THR A 337 -29.71 -20.33 7.41
C THR A 337 -28.27 -20.58 7.86
N SER A 338 -27.27 -19.97 7.20
CA SER A 338 -25.86 -20.14 7.52
C SER A 338 -25.51 -19.46 8.84
N ARG A 339 -24.62 -20.11 9.62
CA ARG A 339 -23.98 -19.50 10.80
C ARG A 339 -23.27 -18.19 10.44
N ALA A 340 -22.79 -18.02 9.21
CA ALA A 340 -22.18 -16.78 8.73
C ALA A 340 -23.22 -15.66 8.61
N ALA A 341 -24.40 -15.90 8.02
CA ALA A 341 -25.45 -14.89 7.87
C ALA A 341 -25.96 -14.40 9.22
N ARG A 342 -26.27 -15.31 10.15
CA ARG A 342 -26.72 -14.96 11.51
C ARG A 342 -25.66 -14.17 12.29
N ARG A 343 -24.37 -14.42 12.07
CA ARG A 343 -23.28 -13.73 12.76
C ARG A 343 -23.05 -12.32 12.21
N GLU A 344 -23.14 -12.13 10.89
CA GLU A 344 -23.04 -10.81 10.24
C GLU A 344 -24.21 -9.88 10.61
N LEU A 345 -25.42 -10.44 10.71
CA LEU A 345 -26.60 -9.72 11.19
C LEU A 345 -26.47 -9.35 12.67
N ALA A 346 -25.92 -10.25 13.51
CA ALA A 346 -25.70 -9.99 14.93
C ALA A 346 -24.57 -8.97 15.23
N SER A 347 -23.58 -8.84 14.34
CA SER A 347 -22.53 -7.81 14.45
C SER A 347 -22.97 -6.42 13.99
N SER A 348 -24.12 -6.31 13.31
CA SER A 348 -24.67 -5.05 12.83
C SER A 348 -25.68 -4.42 13.81
N ASP A 349 -26.04 -5.12 14.89
CA ASP A 349 -26.96 -4.64 15.93
C ASP A 349 -26.16 -4.02 17.10
N PRO A 350 -26.22 -2.69 17.32
CA PRO A 350 -25.49 -1.99 18.38
C PRO A 350 -25.86 -2.46 19.79
N SER A 351 -27.05 -3.04 19.97
CA SER A 351 -27.56 -3.51 21.27
C SER A 351 -27.17 -4.96 21.59
N SER A 352 -26.62 -5.68 20.60
CA SER A 352 -26.26 -7.09 20.69
C SER A 352 -24.82 -7.25 21.20
N THR A 353 -24.59 -6.96 22.48
CA THR A 353 -23.33 -7.27 23.19
C THR A 353 -23.19 -8.77 23.51
N LYS A 354 -23.78 -9.67 22.71
CA LYS A 354 -23.68 -11.11 22.95
C LYS A 354 -22.26 -11.60 22.66
N ARG A 355 -21.46 -11.78 23.73
CA ARG A 355 -20.19 -12.54 23.87
C ARG A 355 -19.47 -12.93 22.56
N THR A 356 -19.08 -11.97 21.73
CA THR A 356 -18.09 -12.24 20.67
C THR A 356 -16.70 -12.33 21.29
N LEU A 357 -15.81 -13.12 20.68
CA LEU A 357 -14.42 -13.24 21.16
C LEU A 357 -13.70 -11.88 21.11
N GLY A 358 -13.96 -11.06 20.09
CA GLY A 358 -13.43 -9.70 19.98
C GLY A 358 -13.90 -8.79 21.11
N ALA A 359 -15.18 -8.86 21.51
CA ALA A 359 -15.69 -8.09 22.65
C ALA A 359 -15.03 -8.52 23.97
N ARG A 360 -14.76 -9.81 24.16
CA ARG A 360 -14.01 -10.31 25.34
C ARG A 360 -12.56 -9.85 25.33
N TRP A 361 -11.92 -9.87 24.15
CA TRP A 361 -10.52 -9.47 23.99
C TRP A 361 -10.35 -7.98 24.29
N VAL A 362 -11.16 -7.11 23.68
CA VAL A 362 -11.06 -5.67 23.92
C VAL A 362 -11.39 -5.33 25.38
N ALA A 363 -12.39 -6.00 25.98
CA ALA A 363 -12.70 -5.80 27.39
C ALA A 363 -11.52 -6.19 28.29
N LEU A 364 -10.83 -7.29 27.99
CA LEU A 364 -9.62 -7.70 28.71
C LEU A 364 -8.48 -6.69 28.53
N ALA A 365 -8.19 -6.30 27.28
CA ALA A 365 -7.12 -5.37 26.95
C ALA A 365 -7.35 -3.99 27.60
N THR A 366 -8.60 -3.54 27.67
CA THR A 366 -8.97 -2.21 28.17
C THR A 366 -9.40 -2.18 29.64
N ALA A 367 -9.53 -3.33 30.33
CA ALA A 367 -9.97 -3.38 31.73
C ALA A 367 -8.98 -2.68 32.68
N LYS A 368 -7.68 -2.87 32.48
CA LYS A 368 -6.61 -2.21 33.24
C LYS A 368 -5.54 -1.70 32.28
N PRO A 369 -5.79 -0.61 31.54
CA PRO A 369 -5.01 -0.23 30.37
C PRO A 369 -3.54 0.02 30.70
N VAL A 370 -3.23 0.57 31.88
CA VAL A 370 -1.84 0.76 32.35
C VAL A 370 -1.11 -0.58 32.50
N ILE A 371 -1.75 -1.57 33.14
CA ILE A 371 -1.13 -2.89 33.34
C ILE A 371 -0.94 -3.59 32.00
N THR A 372 -1.95 -3.53 31.12
CA THR A 372 -1.87 -4.09 29.77
C THR A 372 -0.69 -3.52 28.99
N VAL A 373 -0.55 -2.18 28.97
CA VAL A 373 0.56 -1.50 28.29
C VAL A 373 1.92 -1.95 28.84
N VAL A 374 2.07 -1.95 30.17
CA VAL A 374 3.34 -2.36 30.82
C VAL A 374 3.66 -3.82 30.53
N VAL A 375 2.70 -4.74 30.65
CA VAL A 375 2.91 -6.17 30.40
C VAL A 375 3.29 -6.43 28.95
N VAL A 376 2.62 -5.79 27.99
CA VAL A 376 2.95 -5.95 26.57
C VAL A 376 4.34 -5.39 26.27
N VAL A 377 4.66 -4.17 26.74
CA VAL A 377 5.98 -3.57 26.49
C VAL A 377 7.09 -4.41 27.12
N VAL A 378 6.96 -4.81 28.38
CA VAL A 378 7.96 -5.65 29.06
C VAL A 378 8.10 -7.01 28.38
N GLY A 379 6.98 -7.65 28.01
CA GLY A 379 6.99 -8.92 27.29
C GLY A 379 7.71 -8.82 25.94
N LEU A 380 7.43 -7.77 25.16
CA LEU A 380 8.10 -7.56 23.87
C LEU A 380 9.59 -7.22 24.03
N VAL A 381 9.96 -6.44 25.05
CA VAL A 381 11.38 -6.16 25.35
C VAL A 381 12.11 -7.44 25.73
N ILE A 382 11.50 -8.33 26.51
CA ILE A 382 12.11 -9.63 26.86
C ILE A 382 12.33 -10.48 25.60
N VAL A 383 11.32 -10.55 24.72
CA VAL A 383 11.42 -11.28 23.44
C VAL A 383 12.46 -10.63 22.51
N ALA A 384 12.68 -9.32 22.62
CA ALA A 384 13.68 -8.59 21.86
C ALA A 384 15.11 -8.73 22.40
N LEU A 385 15.32 -9.23 23.62
CA LEU A 385 16.67 -9.35 24.21
C LEU A 385 17.68 -10.12 23.33
N PRO A 386 17.31 -11.25 22.69
CA PRO A 386 18.25 -11.96 21.81
C PRO A 386 18.70 -11.11 20.62
N ALA A 387 17.93 -10.10 20.18
CA ALA A 387 18.33 -9.22 19.08
C ALA A 387 19.65 -8.47 19.35
N THR A 388 20.06 -8.35 20.62
CA THR A 388 21.35 -7.74 20.98
C THR A 388 22.56 -8.60 20.59
N SER A 389 22.37 -9.89 20.32
CA SER A 389 23.43 -10.76 19.82
C SER A 389 23.44 -10.88 18.29
N LEU A 390 22.50 -10.25 17.59
CA LEU A 390 22.32 -10.40 16.14
C LEU A 390 23.62 -10.09 15.38
N ARG A 391 24.09 -11.09 14.64
CA ARG A 391 25.22 -11.02 13.72
C ARG A 391 24.72 -11.07 12.28
N LEU A 392 25.39 -10.30 11.44
CA LEU A 392 25.02 -10.11 10.05
C LEU A 392 26.17 -10.56 9.16
N THR A 393 25.90 -11.45 8.20
CA THR A 393 26.86 -11.86 7.18
C THR A 393 26.15 -12.21 5.88
N LEU A 394 26.87 -12.32 4.77
CA LEU A 394 26.33 -12.94 3.57
C LEU A 394 26.47 -14.46 3.70
N PRO A 395 25.38 -15.24 3.58
CA PRO A 395 25.46 -16.69 3.64
C PRO A 395 26.39 -17.25 2.56
N ASP A 396 27.33 -18.09 2.96
CA ASP A 396 28.14 -18.88 2.04
C ASP A 396 27.46 -20.24 1.74
N ALA A 397 28.11 -21.07 0.93
CA ALA A 397 27.59 -22.39 0.56
C ALA A 397 27.36 -23.31 1.76
N SER A 398 27.92 -22.97 2.93
CA SER A 398 27.71 -23.71 4.17
C SER A 398 26.28 -23.57 4.73
N TYR A 399 25.47 -22.65 4.24
CA TYR A 399 24.07 -22.52 4.69
C TYR A 399 23.06 -23.18 3.74
N ASN A 400 23.54 -23.82 2.66
CA ASN A 400 22.69 -24.56 1.75
C ASN A 400 22.17 -25.86 2.39
N PRO A 401 21.03 -26.40 1.92
CA PRO A 401 20.48 -27.66 2.41
C PRO A 401 21.49 -28.82 2.32
N GLU A 402 21.41 -29.75 3.28
CA GLU A 402 22.16 -31.01 3.25
C GLU A 402 21.84 -31.77 1.95
N GLY A 403 22.88 -32.33 1.30
CA GLY A 403 22.77 -33.04 0.02
C GLY A 403 22.85 -32.17 -1.24
N SER A 404 23.01 -30.84 -1.11
CA SER A 404 23.34 -29.98 -2.26
C SER A 404 24.83 -30.07 -2.61
N MET A 405 25.17 -30.07 -3.91
CA MET A 405 26.58 -30.18 -4.34
C MET A 405 27.41 -29.05 -3.78
N SER A 406 26.85 -27.83 -3.76
CA SER A 406 27.50 -26.64 -3.21
C SER A 406 27.89 -26.80 -1.72
N ARG A 407 27.02 -27.43 -0.92
CA ARG A 407 27.26 -27.66 0.51
C ARG A 407 28.29 -28.77 0.71
N GLU A 408 28.15 -29.88 0.01
CA GLU A 408 29.06 -31.01 0.09
C GLU A 408 30.49 -30.60 -0.31
N GLY A 409 30.65 -29.89 -1.42
CA GLY A 409 31.96 -29.37 -1.84
C GLY A 409 32.59 -28.43 -0.81
N TYR A 410 31.80 -27.57 -0.15
CA TYR A 410 32.27 -26.70 0.92
C TYR A 410 32.76 -27.50 2.13
N GLU A 411 32.00 -28.52 2.56
CA GLU A 411 32.35 -29.39 3.68
C GLU A 411 33.63 -30.19 3.38
N GLN A 412 33.75 -30.77 2.18
CA GLN A 412 34.95 -31.48 1.76
C GLN A 412 36.19 -30.58 1.76
N LEU A 413 36.09 -29.36 1.21
CA LEU A 413 37.19 -28.40 1.27
C LEU A 413 37.56 -28.01 2.71
N THR A 414 36.57 -27.90 3.60
CA THR A 414 36.79 -27.64 5.03
C THR A 414 37.55 -28.79 5.69
N ASP A 415 37.14 -30.03 5.41
CA ASP A 415 37.75 -31.23 6.01
C ASP A 415 39.16 -31.49 5.48
N GLY A 416 39.40 -31.26 4.19
CA GLY A 416 40.70 -31.50 3.55
C GLY A 416 41.73 -30.40 3.76
N PHE A 417 41.32 -29.13 3.78
CA PHE A 417 42.21 -27.96 3.73
C PHE A 417 42.01 -26.96 4.88
N GLY A 418 40.99 -27.14 5.72
CA GLY A 418 40.65 -26.27 6.83
C GLY A 418 39.57 -25.24 6.52
N ALA A 419 38.92 -24.71 7.55
CA ALA A 419 37.73 -23.87 7.41
C ALA A 419 37.94 -22.57 6.61
N GLY A 420 39.09 -21.90 6.77
CA GLY A 420 39.36 -20.66 6.05
C GLY A 420 39.68 -20.83 4.57
N PHE A 421 39.88 -22.06 4.09
CA PHE A 421 40.12 -22.35 2.68
C PHE A 421 38.94 -21.96 1.78
N ASN A 422 37.72 -21.95 2.33
CA ASN A 422 36.51 -21.59 1.59
C ASN A 422 36.30 -20.08 1.42
N GLY A 423 37.11 -19.23 2.04
CA GLY A 423 37.02 -17.77 1.89
C GLY A 423 38.38 -17.09 1.91
N PRO A 424 39.25 -17.37 0.91
CA PRO A 424 40.53 -16.71 0.80
C PRO A 424 40.34 -15.21 0.63
N LEU A 425 41.21 -14.44 1.29
CA LEU A 425 41.30 -13.00 1.11
C LEU A 425 42.30 -12.73 -0.02
N LEU A 426 41.89 -11.93 -1.00
CA LEU A 426 42.75 -11.54 -2.10
C LEU A 426 43.21 -10.11 -1.85
N ILE A 427 44.51 -9.88 -1.89
CA ILE A 427 45.11 -8.57 -1.74
C ILE A 427 45.59 -8.11 -3.09
N THR A 428 45.20 -6.91 -3.47
CA THR A 428 45.66 -6.24 -4.68
C THR A 428 46.60 -5.11 -4.29
N ALA A 429 47.74 -5.01 -4.96
CA ALA A 429 48.73 -3.97 -4.71
C ALA A 429 49.03 -3.20 -6.00
N ASP A 430 48.98 -1.87 -5.94
CA ASP A 430 49.37 -1.02 -7.06
C ASP A 430 50.88 -0.77 -6.97
N ILE A 431 51.65 -1.46 -7.82
CA ILE A 431 53.12 -1.39 -7.84
C ILE A 431 53.64 -0.51 -8.99
N SER A 432 52.77 0.28 -9.63
CA SER A 432 53.09 1.09 -10.81
C SER A 432 54.22 2.12 -10.59
N THR A 433 54.42 2.54 -9.34
CA THR A 433 55.45 3.52 -8.94
C THR A 433 56.77 2.89 -8.54
N ILE A 434 56.83 1.55 -8.46
CA ILE A 434 57.98 0.81 -7.93
C ILE A 434 58.93 0.42 -9.05
N THR A 435 60.19 0.83 -8.92
CA THR A 435 61.25 0.49 -9.87
C THR A 435 61.93 -0.85 -9.57
N ASP A 436 62.03 -1.24 -8.29
CA ASP A 436 62.62 -2.49 -7.85
C ASP A 436 61.53 -3.45 -7.32
N LEU A 437 61.12 -4.39 -8.17
CA LEU A 437 59.98 -5.29 -7.90
C LEU A 437 60.27 -6.34 -6.81
N SER A 438 61.47 -6.92 -6.76
CA SER A 438 61.74 -8.04 -5.84
C SER A 438 61.56 -7.66 -4.37
N PRO A 439 62.16 -6.56 -3.86
CA PRO A 439 61.96 -6.16 -2.47
C PRO A 439 60.51 -5.80 -2.13
N ALA A 440 59.77 -5.24 -3.09
CA ALA A 440 58.37 -4.89 -2.90
C ALA A 440 57.47 -6.12 -2.80
N LEU A 441 57.69 -7.14 -3.64
CA LEU A 441 56.97 -8.41 -3.57
C LEU A 441 57.29 -9.17 -2.27
N ASP A 442 58.56 -9.19 -1.85
CA ASP A 442 58.97 -9.81 -0.57
C ASP A 442 58.38 -9.06 0.63
N ALA A 443 58.35 -7.71 0.58
CA ALA A 443 57.72 -6.89 1.62
C ALA A 443 56.24 -7.22 1.77
N LEU A 444 55.53 -7.39 0.64
CA LEU A 444 54.11 -7.73 0.65
C LEU A 444 53.84 -9.11 1.25
N GLU A 445 54.65 -10.11 0.94
CA GLU A 445 54.55 -11.44 1.56
C GLU A 445 54.84 -11.37 3.07
N SER A 446 55.90 -10.66 3.46
CA SER A 446 56.33 -10.55 4.86
C SER A 446 55.35 -9.77 5.75
N GLN A 447 54.57 -8.86 5.17
CA GLN A 447 53.57 -8.07 5.89
C GLN A 447 52.47 -8.93 6.51
N PHE A 448 52.08 -9.99 5.82
CA PHE A 448 50.98 -10.86 6.23
C PHE A 448 51.46 -12.14 6.91
N ALA A 449 52.70 -12.54 6.66
CA ALA A 449 53.31 -13.69 7.32
C ALA A 449 53.40 -13.47 8.85
N GLY A 450 52.78 -14.37 9.61
CA GLY A 450 52.82 -14.35 11.08
C GLY A 450 51.73 -13.51 11.75
N LEU A 451 50.80 -12.91 10.97
CA LEU A 451 49.56 -12.38 11.54
C LEU A 451 48.75 -13.51 12.21
N ALA A 452 48.06 -13.16 13.29
CA ALA A 452 47.14 -14.09 13.94
C ALA A 452 46.01 -14.48 12.96
N ASP A 453 45.60 -15.75 12.99
CA ASP A 453 44.56 -16.30 12.11
C ASP A 453 44.93 -16.42 10.61
N VAL A 454 46.20 -16.26 10.24
CA VAL A 454 46.68 -16.57 8.87
C VAL A 454 47.25 -17.99 8.82
N ALA A 455 46.63 -18.86 8.02
CA ALA A 455 47.11 -20.23 7.81
C ALA A 455 48.22 -20.29 6.77
N SER A 456 48.06 -19.58 5.64
CA SER A 456 49.07 -19.48 4.61
C SER A 456 48.93 -18.20 3.78
N VAL A 457 50.04 -17.79 3.18
CA VAL A 457 50.14 -16.63 2.28
C VAL A 457 50.76 -17.12 0.98
N SER A 458 50.16 -16.81 -0.16
CA SER A 458 50.75 -17.13 -1.46
C SER A 458 51.90 -16.17 -1.78
N LYS A 459 52.82 -16.60 -2.64
CA LYS A 459 53.78 -15.67 -3.24
C LYS A 459 53.05 -14.56 -4.00
N ALA A 460 53.63 -13.37 -4.01
CA ALA A 460 53.09 -12.25 -4.78
C ALA A 460 53.29 -12.49 -6.28
N ILE A 461 52.20 -12.41 -7.03
CA ILE A 461 52.19 -12.63 -8.48
C ILE A 461 51.94 -11.28 -9.15
N PRO A 462 52.93 -10.72 -9.87
CA PRO A 462 52.72 -9.51 -10.64
C PRO A 462 51.93 -9.80 -11.92
N ASN A 463 51.17 -8.82 -12.39
CA ASN A 463 50.48 -8.89 -13.67
C ASN A 463 51.47 -8.73 -14.86
N PRO A 464 51.07 -9.06 -16.11
CA PRO A 464 51.96 -8.98 -17.26
C PRO A 464 52.54 -7.59 -17.53
N THR A 465 51.84 -6.52 -17.14
CA THR A 465 52.27 -5.12 -17.29
C THR A 465 53.14 -4.62 -16.13
N LEU A 466 53.34 -5.42 -15.08
CA LEU A 466 54.15 -5.13 -13.89
C LEU A 466 53.74 -3.86 -13.14
N ASP A 467 52.47 -3.47 -13.22
CA ASP A 467 51.89 -2.32 -12.53
C ASP A 467 50.91 -2.73 -11.41
N MET A 468 50.63 -4.02 -11.26
CA MET A 468 49.84 -4.60 -10.17
C MET A 468 50.43 -5.93 -9.70
N ALA A 469 50.29 -6.23 -8.40
CA ALA A 469 50.51 -7.59 -7.86
C ALA A 469 49.31 -8.07 -7.06
N ILE A 470 49.14 -9.39 -7.00
CA ILE A 470 48.15 -10.06 -6.17
C ILE A 470 48.81 -10.99 -5.16
N VAL A 471 48.24 -11.06 -3.97
CA VAL A 471 48.56 -12.08 -2.94
C VAL A 471 47.28 -12.66 -2.39
N SER A 472 47.22 -13.98 -2.28
CA SER A 472 46.12 -14.68 -1.63
C SER A 472 46.51 -15.07 -0.21
N ILE A 473 45.64 -14.77 0.74
CA ILE A 473 45.77 -15.16 2.14
C ILE A 473 44.65 -16.14 2.45
N ILE A 474 45.02 -17.28 3.02
CA ILE A 474 44.06 -18.26 3.53
C ILE A 474 43.98 -18.09 5.05
N PRO A 475 42.84 -17.65 5.61
CA PRO A 475 42.63 -17.60 7.05
C PRO A 475 42.64 -19.00 7.68
N SER A 476 42.87 -19.09 8.99
CA SER A 476 42.71 -20.35 9.74
C SER A 476 41.24 -20.59 10.13
N SER A 477 40.47 -19.52 10.33
CA SER A 477 39.06 -19.55 10.71
C SER A 477 38.11 -19.41 9.51
N ALA A 478 36.82 -19.71 9.73
CA ALA A 478 35.81 -19.72 8.66
C ALA A 478 35.50 -18.30 8.14
N PRO A 479 34.96 -18.15 6.91
CA PRO A 479 34.61 -16.86 6.32
C PRO A 479 33.56 -16.07 7.11
N ASP A 480 32.63 -16.77 7.77
CA ASP A 480 31.55 -16.22 8.59
C ASP A 480 31.95 -16.00 10.07
N SER A 481 33.22 -16.18 10.41
CA SER A 481 33.72 -16.05 11.78
C SER A 481 34.18 -14.64 12.13
N VAL A 482 34.10 -14.31 13.42
CA VAL A 482 34.56 -13.00 13.95
C VAL A 482 36.07 -12.85 13.83
N GLN A 483 36.82 -13.96 13.85
CA GLN A 483 38.27 -13.97 13.72
C GLN A 483 38.70 -13.51 12.32
N THR A 484 38.08 -14.04 11.25
CA THR A 484 38.34 -13.59 9.88
C THR A 484 37.95 -12.13 9.68
N GLU A 485 36.83 -11.68 10.25
CA GLU A 485 36.42 -10.26 10.20
C GLU A 485 37.49 -9.36 10.85
N GLN A 486 37.97 -9.73 12.03
CA GLN A 486 39.06 -9.01 12.72
C GLN A 486 40.38 -9.05 11.95
N LEU A 487 40.68 -10.15 11.25
CA LEU A 487 41.85 -10.25 10.39
C LEU A 487 41.76 -9.25 9.23
N VAL A 488 40.61 -9.14 8.56
CA VAL A 488 40.40 -8.16 7.48
C VAL A 488 40.59 -6.73 8.00
N HIS A 489 40.00 -6.39 9.15
CA HIS A 489 40.20 -5.08 9.77
C HIS A 489 41.67 -4.83 10.12
N THR A 490 42.36 -5.81 10.69
CA THR A 490 43.79 -5.71 11.03
C THR A 490 44.65 -5.46 9.79
N ILE A 491 44.37 -6.17 8.69
CA ILE A 491 45.09 -5.99 7.43
C ILE A 491 44.84 -4.59 6.87
N ARG A 492 43.60 -4.08 6.92
CA ARG A 492 43.26 -2.74 6.42
C ARG A 492 43.84 -1.61 7.27
N ASP A 493 43.77 -1.74 8.59
CA ASP A 493 44.33 -0.77 9.52
C ASP A 493 45.85 -0.62 9.39
N ALA A 494 46.53 -1.68 8.90
CA ALA A 494 47.96 -1.67 8.63
C ALA A 494 48.34 -1.05 7.27
N ALA A 495 47.39 -0.86 6.34
CA ALA A 495 47.67 -0.42 4.98
C ALA A 495 48.34 0.97 4.89
N PRO A 496 47.90 2.01 5.66
CA PRO A 496 48.55 3.31 5.62
C PRO A 496 50.01 3.28 6.10
N ALA A 497 50.30 2.49 7.15
CA ALA A 497 51.66 2.33 7.66
C ALA A 497 52.57 1.59 6.67
N PHE A 498 52.00 0.63 5.93
CA PHE A 498 52.71 -0.06 4.86
C PHE A 498 53.02 0.86 3.68
N GLU A 499 52.07 1.72 3.28
CA GLU A 499 52.26 2.72 2.22
C GLU A 499 53.38 3.71 2.56
N GLU A 500 53.41 4.22 3.80
CA GLU A 500 54.48 5.11 4.26
C GLU A 500 55.87 4.45 4.24
N ALA A 501 55.95 3.14 4.51
CA ALA A 501 57.21 2.40 4.57
C ALA A 501 57.73 1.97 3.19
N ASN A 502 56.84 1.59 2.28
CA ASN A 502 57.22 0.93 1.02
C ASN A 502 56.93 1.78 -0.23
N GLY A 503 56.16 2.86 -0.11
CA GLY A 503 55.87 3.79 -1.21
C GLY A 503 54.78 3.33 -2.18
N PHE A 504 54.00 2.31 -1.81
CA PHE A 504 52.86 1.82 -2.57
C PHE A 504 51.77 1.25 -1.66
N THR A 505 50.53 1.25 -2.13
CA THR A 505 49.35 0.83 -1.35
C THR A 505 48.87 -0.57 -1.75
N TYR A 506 48.16 -1.23 -0.84
CA TYR A 506 47.38 -2.43 -1.12
C TYR A 506 45.92 -2.26 -0.69
N MET A 507 45.05 -3.12 -1.21
CA MET A 507 43.63 -3.19 -0.89
C MET A 507 43.23 -4.65 -0.67
N VAL A 508 42.28 -4.89 0.23
CA VAL A 508 41.77 -6.23 0.54
C VAL A 508 40.44 -6.46 -0.16
N THR A 509 40.35 -7.59 -0.85
CA THR A 509 39.16 -8.06 -1.55
C THR A 509 38.99 -9.58 -1.40
N GLY A 510 38.12 -10.17 -2.21
CA GLY A 510 37.61 -11.53 -2.08
C GLY A 510 36.19 -11.56 -1.53
N GLN A 511 35.52 -12.69 -1.66
CA GLN A 511 34.10 -12.83 -1.28
C GLN A 511 33.87 -12.50 0.20
N THR A 512 34.78 -12.90 1.09
CA THR A 512 34.70 -12.60 2.52
C THR A 512 34.82 -11.10 2.80
N ALA A 513 35.81 -10.42 2.23
CA ALA A 513 36.00 -8.98 2.42
C ALA A 513 34.84 -8.16 1.83
N LEU A 514 34.33 -8.58 0.65
CA LEU A 514 33.13 -8.01 0.05
C LEU A 514 31.91 -8.18 0.98
N GLY A 515 31.74 -9.37 1.56
CA GLY A 515 30.65 -9.65 2.52
C GLY A 515 30.72 -8.80 3.79
N ILE A 516 31.93 -8.57 4.32
CA ILE A 516 32.16 -7.67 5.46
C ILE A 516 31.81 -6.23 5.09
N ASP A 517 32.27 -5.74 3.93
CA ASP A 517 31.97 -4.37 3.46
C ASP A 517 30.48 -4.17 3.24
N VAL A 518 29.80 -5.15 2.63
CA VAL A 518 28.35 -5.16 2.44
C VAL A 518 27.64 -5.07 3.79
N SER A 519 28.07 -5.88 4.76
CA SER A 519 27.45 -5.93 6.09
C SER A 519 27.64 -4.61 6.84
N ALA A 520 28.83 -4.01 6.79
CA ALA A 520 29.13 -2.72 7.40
C ALA A 520 28.30 -1.59 6.78
N GLN A 521 28.28 -1.50 5.44
CA GLN A 521 27.51 -0.47 4.72
C GLN A 521 26.00 -0.58 4.98
N LEU A 522 25.48 -1.80 5.08
CA LEU A 522 24.08 -2.05 5.42
C LEU A 522 23.77 -1.66 6.87
N ALA A 523 24.65 -2.01 7.81
CA ALA A 523 24.49 -1.66 9.22
C ALA A 523 24.47 -0.14 9.42
N ASP A 524 25.39 0.58 8.77
CA ASP A 524 25.47 2.05 8.82
C ASP A 524 24.23 2.72 8.20
N ALA A 525 23.60 2.05 7.22
CA ALA A 525 22.40 2.54 6.57
C ALA A 525 21.10 2.31 7.37
N LEU A 526 21.10 1.42 8.38
CA LEU A 526 19.89 1.06 9.14
C LEU A 526 19.22 2.26 9.79
N LEU A 527 19.99 3.11 10.48
CA LEU A 527 19.46 4.26 11.20
C LEU A 527 18.93 5.35 10.25
N PRO A 528 19.68 5.80 9.22
CA PRO A 528 19.14 6.70 8.20
C PRO A 528 17.86 6.17 7.54
N PHE A 529 17.85 4.90 7.16
CA PHE A 529 16.69 4.25 6.57
C PHE A 529 15.48 4.29 7.52
N ALA A 530 15.66 3.88 8.77
CA ALA A 530 14.59 3.88 9.77
C ALA A 530 14.04 5.29 9.99
N VAL A 531 14.89 6.31 10.12
CA VAL A 531 14.46 7.71 10.32
C VAL A 531 13.63 8.19 9.13
N VAL A 532 14.06 7.93 7.90
CA VAL A 532 13.35 8.39 6.69
C VAL A 532 12.03 7.67 6.51
N VAL A 533 12.01 6.33 6.56
CA VAL A 533 10.79 5.55 6.35
C VAL A 533 9.78 5.81 7.46
N VAL A 534 10.20 5.70 8.73
CA VAL A 534 9.32 5.98 9.88
C VAL A 534 8.82 7.42 9.83
N GLY A 535 9.68 8.38 9.50
CA GLY A 535 9.31 9.80 9.39
C GLY A 535 8.26 10.05 8.30
N LEU A 536 8.49 9.55 7.08
CA LEU A 536 7.55 9.67 5.96
C LEU A 536 6.20 9.02 6.30
N CYS A 537 6.22 7.89 6.98
CA CYS A 537 5.00 7.20 7.34
C CYS A 537 4.26 7.87 8.51
N ILE A 538 4.95 8.43 9.51
CA ILE A 538 4.31 9.30 10.52
C ILE A 538 3.59 10.45 9.81
N ILE A 539 4.22 11.09 8.83
CA ILE A 539 3.59 12.17 8.05
C ILE A 539 2.34 11.66 7.33
N LEU A 540 2.43 10.54 6.61
CA LEU A 540 1.31 9.95 5.89
C LEU A 540 0.14 9.60 6.81
N LEU A 541 0.41 8.95 7.94
CA LEU A 541 -0.62 8.57 8.91
C LEU A 541 -1.21 9.78 9.62
N THR A 542 -0.42 10.83 9.84
CA THR A 542 -0.92 12.11 10.38
C THR A 542 -1.90 12.76 9.41
N ILE A 543 -1.63 12.71 8.10
CA ILE A 543 -2.57 13.18 7.06
C ILE A 543 -3.88 12.36 7.10
N VAL A 544 -3.76 11.03 7.20
CA VAL A 544 -4.88 10.08 7.18
C VAL A 544 -5.79 10.23 8.41
N PHE A 545 -5.22 10.12 9.61
CA PHE A 545 -6.00 10.10 10.84
C PHE A 545 -6.28 11.49 11.41
N ARG A 546 -5.63 12.53 10.87
CA ARG A 546 -5.66 13.91 11.41
C ARG A 546 -5.44 13.92 12.93
N SER A 547 -4.48 13.11 13.39
CA SER A 547 -4.05 13.01 14.79
C SER A 547 -2.55 12.76 14.81
N LEU A 548 -1.86 13.29 15.83
CA LEU A 548 -0.43 13.06 16.03
C LEU A 548 -0.16 11.87 16.98
N ALA A 549 -1.06 11.63 17.93
CA ALA A 549 -0.90 10.56 18.92
C ALA A 549 -1.09 9.16 18.29
N VAL A 550 -2.01 9.04 17.33
CA VAL A 550 -2.27 7.77 16.62
C VAL A 550 -1.06 7.30 15.81
N PRO A 551 -0.41 8.13 14.96
CA PRO A 551 0.81 7.75 14.26
C PRO A 551 1.96 7.41 15.22
N ILE A 552 2.21 8.23 16.24
CA ILE A 552 3.32 8.01 17.18
C ILE A 552 3.16 6.68 17.93
N SER A 553 1.95 6.42 18.45
CA SER A 553 1.68 5.16 19.13
C SER A 553 1.82 3.95 18.21
N ALA A 554 1.37 4.05 16.97
CA ALA A 554 1.54 3.00 15.97
C ALA A 554 3.03 2.74 15.68
N THR A 555 3.83 3.80 15.52
CA THR A 555 5.28 3.70 15.31
C THR A 555 5.98 3.03 16.49
N ILE A 556 5.67 3.41 17.74
CA ILE A 556 6.28 2.79 18.93
C ILE A 556 5.94 1.30 18.97
N GLY A 557 4.66 0.96 18.75
CA GLY A 557 4.23 -0.43 18.69
C GLY A 557 4.96 -1.22 17.60
N TYR A 558 5.07 -0.65 16.40
CA TYR A 558 5.81 -1.23 15.29
C TYR A 558 7.29 -1.49 15.63
N LEU A 559 7.99 -0.51 16.22
CA LEU A 559 9.40 -0.67 16.60
C LEU A 559 9.59 -1.81 17.61
N LEU A 560 8.64 -1.96 18.55
CA LEU A 560 8.64 -3.09 19.47
C LEU A 560 8.41 -4.43 18.75
N SER A 561 7.53 -4.49 17.74
CA SER A 561 7.31 -5.68 16.91
C SER A 561 8.54 -6.07 16.10
N VAL A 562 9.23 -5.09 15.50
CA VAL A 562 10.50 -5.31 14.77
C VAL A 562 11.56 -5.87 15.71
N ALA A 563 11.77 -5.21 16.86
CA ALA A 563 12.78 -5.63 17.82
C ALA A 563 12.51 -7.05 18.35
N ALA A 564 11.25 -7.37 18.65
CA ALA A 564 10.86 -8.71 19.07
C ALA A 564 11.02 -9.74 17.95
N SER A 565 10.76 -9.37 16.69
CA SER A 565 10.99 -10.24 15.53
C SER A 565 12.50 -10.52 15.32
N PHE A 566 13.36 -9.51 15.43
CA PHE A 566 14.82 -9.72 15.46
C PHE A 566 15.22 -10.69 16.58
N GLY A 567 14.63 -10.55 17.76
CA GLY A 567 14.90 -11.45 18.88
C GLY A 567 14.47 -12.89 18.61
N ILE A 568 13.33 -13.11 17.97
CA ILE A 568 12.86 -14.46 17.59
C ILE A 568 13.78 -15.06 16.53
N VAL A 569 14.13 -14.31 15.48
CA VAL A 569 15.03 -14.79 14.43
C VAL A 569 16.40 -15.12 15.02
N THR A 570 16.95 -14.26 15.88
CA THR A 570 18.23 -14.52 16.56
C THR A 570 18.16 -15.77 17.45
N ALA A 571 17.07 -15.93 18.21
CA ALA A 571 16.89 -17.11 19.06
C ALA A 571 16.85 -18.41 18.25
N VAL A 572 16.24 -18.41 17.06
CA VAL A 572 16.16 -19.60 16.21
C VAL A 572 17.45 -19.85 15.44
N PHE A 573 17.96 -18.84 14.73
CA PHE A 573 19.06 -19.00 13.78
C PHE A 573 20.44 -18.89 14.41
N GLU A 574 20.62 -18.17 15.53
CA GLU A 574 21.92 -18.07 16.20
C GLU A 574 22.00 -18.89 17.49
N TRP A 575 20.95 -18.87 18.31
CA TRP A 575 20.93 -19.65 19.55
C TRP A 575 20.45 -21.09 19.34
N GLY A 576 19.92 -21.42 18.16
CA GLY A 576 19.50 -22.77 17.77
C GLY A 576 18.16 -23.22 18.37
N TRP A 577 17.34 -22.31 18.90
CA TRP A 577 16.05 -22.70 19.48
C TRP A 577 15.09 -23.14 18.38
N LEU A 578 14.54 -24.37 18.48
CA LEU A 578 13.63 -24.93 17.48
C LEU A 578 14.24 -25.03 16.06
N ALA A 579 15.57 -24.95 15.90
CA ALA A 579 16.26 -25.03 14.61
C ALA A 579 15.87 -26.31 13.83
N ASP A 580 15.88 -27.47 14.49
CA ASP A 580 15.49 -28.76 13.89
C ASP A 580 14.03 -28.79 13.45
N VAL A 581 13.13 -28.11 14.18
CA VAL A 581 11.68 -28.07 13.87
C VAL A 581 11.42 -27.26 12.61
N PHE A 582 12.20 -26.21 12.40
CA PHE A 582 12.08 -25.34 11.22
C PHE A 582 12.93 -25.80 10.04
N GLY A 583 13.76 -26.84 10.21
CA GLY A 583 14.65 -27.34 9.15
C GLY A 583 15.80 -26.38 8.85
N VAL A 584 16.34 -25.71 9.88
CA VAL A 584 17.50 -24.82 9.71
C VAL A 584 18.74 -25.69 9.50
N ALA A 585 19.34 -25.61 8.30
CA ALA A 585 20.49 -26.44 7.93
C ALA A 585 21.74 -26.15 8.79
N LYS A 586 22.03 -24.87 9.04
CA LYS A 586 23.15 -24.44 9.88
C LYS A 586 22.74 -23.24 10.74
N VAL A 587 23.03 -23.34 12.04
CA VAL A 587 22.88 -22.24 13.01
C VAL A 587 24.08 -21.31 12.87
N GLY A 588 23.84 -20.01 12.70
CA GLY A 588 24.86 -19.00 12.46
C GLY A 588 24.30 -17.59 12.26
N PRO A 589 25.15 -16.62 11.89
CA PRO A 589 24.74 -15.25 11.58
C PRO A 589 23.65 -15.19 10.50
N VAL A 590 22.83 -14.15 10.57
CA VAL A 590 21.71 -13.93 9.65
C VAL A 590 22.16 -13.09 8.45
N ILE A 591 21.42 -13.17 7.34
CA ILE A 591 21.74 -12.39 6.14
C ILE A 591 21.77 -10.87 6.38
N SER A 592 22.80 -10.19 5.85
CA SER A 592 23.09 -8.79 6.19
C SER A 592 21.98 -7.77 5.92
N PHE A 593 21.16 -7.96 4.88
CA PHE A 593 20.06 -7.04 4.55
C PHE A 593 18.72 -7.42 5.19
N PHE A 594 18.66 -8.50 5.98
CA PHE A 594 17.45 -8.90 6.72
C PHE A 594 16.85 -7.74 7.55
N PRO A 595 17.63 -6.97 8.34
CA PRO A 595 17.02 -5.95 9.20
C PRO A 595 16.36 -4.81 8.43
N ILE A 596 16.99 -4.32 7.35
CA ILE A 596 16.42 -3.27 6.48
C ILE A 596 15.13 -3.79 5.84
N LEU A 597 15.17 -5.00 5.28
CA LEU A 597 14.05 -5.58 4.57
C LEU A 597 12.87 -5.88 5.51
N LEU A 598 13.15 -6.49 6.67
CA LEU A 598 12.14 -6.74 7.69
C LEU A 598 11.49 -5.43 8.12
N MET A 599 12.28 -4.40 8.40
CA MET A 599 11.73 -3.10 8.77
C MET A 599 10.84 -2.53 7.67
N ALA A 600 11.31 -2.48 6.43
CA ALA A 600 10.57 -1.93 5.29
C ALA A 600 9.22 -2.64 5.08
N VAL A 601 9.30 -3.97 4.98
CA VAL A 601 8.15 -4.81 4.69
C VAL A 601 7.19 -4.81 5.87
N LEU A 602 7.67 -5.13 7.07
CA LEU A 602 6.82 -5.21 8.25
C LEU A 602 6.14 -3.87 8.48
N PHE A 603 6.83 -2.75 8.28
CA PHE A 603 6.22 -1.43 8.43
C PHE A 603 5.04 -1.28 7.48
N GLY A 604 5.26 -1.54 6.20
CA GLY A 604 4.23 -1.45 5.18
C GLY A 604 3.00 -2.28 5.54
N LEU A 605 3.20 -3.57 5.80
CA LEU A 605 2.12 -4.54 6.05
C LEU A 605 1.38 -4.28 7.36
N ALA A 606 2.12 -3.86 8.38
CA ALA A 606 1.59 -3.62 9.69
C ALA A 606 0.52 -2.51 9.62
N MET A 607 0.84 -1.39 8.97
CA MET A 607 0.01 -0.17 9.04
C MET A 607 -1.45 -0.33 8.58
N ASP A 608 -1.74 -1.28 7.71
CA ASP A 608 -3.04 -1.51 7.08
C ASP A 608 -4.13 -1.78 8.13
N TYR A 609 -3.82 -2.60 9.12
CA TYR A 609 -4.73 -2.90 10.22
C TYR A 609 -4.93 -1.72 11.17
N GLN A 610 -3.95 -0.81 11.30
CA GLN A 610 -4.18 0.43 12.07
C GLN A 610 -5.26 1.24 11.38
N VAL A 611 -5.15 1.38 10.05
CA VAL A 611 -6.12 2.13 9.25
C VAL A 611 -7.50 1.54 9.42
N PHE A 612 -7.67 0.22 9.32
CA PHE A 612 -9.00 -0.38 9.50
C PHE A 612 -9.53 -0.27 10.93
N LEU A 613 -8.72 -0.59 11.94
CA LEU A 613 -9.15 -0.62 13.33
C LEU A 613 -9.40 0.80 13.86
N VAL A 614 -8.44 1.70 13.67
CA VAL A 614 -8.50 3.06 14.19
C VAL A 614 -9.49 3.93 13.40
N SER A 615 -9.67 3.72 12.09
CA SER A 615 -10.73 4.43 11.36
C SER A 615 -12.11 4.07 11.89
N ARG A 616 -12.36 2.81 12.27
CA ARG A 616 -13.63 2.43 12.91
C ARG A 616 -13.81 3.05 14.30
N MET A 617 -12.73 3.11 15.08
CA MET A 617 -12.75 3.84 16.37
C MET A 617 -12.99 5.34 16.17
N ARG A 618 -12.43 5.92 15.10
CA ARG A 618 -12.62 7.33 14.76
C ARG A 618 -14.05 7.61 14.31
N GLU A 619 -14.61 6.76 13.46
CA GLU A 619 -16.00 6.84 13.00
C GLU A 619 -16.97 6.91 14.19
N GLU A 620 -16.80 6.05 15.20
CA GLU A 620 -17.61 6.08 16.42
C GLU A 620 -17.32 7.30 17.30
N PHE A 621 -16.07 7.79 17.34
CA PHE A 621 -15.71 9.00 18.08
C PHE A 621 -16.34 10.26 17.49
N VAL A 622 -16.37 10.37 16.16
CA VAL A 622 -17.00 11.50 15.45
C VAL A 622 -18.50 11.53 15.71
N LYS A 623 -19.16 10.36 15.77
CA LYS A 623 -20.59 10.25 16.07
C LYS A 623 -20.94 10.55 17.54
N THR A 624 -20.14 10.06 18.48
CA THR A 624 -20.51 10.04 19.91
C THR A 624 -19.77 11.05 20.78
N GLY A 625 -18.58 11.49 20.37
CA GLY A 625 -17.69 12.34 21.16
C GLY A 625 -17.07 11.65 22.39
N ASP A 626 -17.35 10.37 22.62
CA ASP A 626 -16.82 9.57 23.73
C ASP A 626 -15.68 8.67 23.26
N ALA A 627 -14.47 8.96 23.73
CA ALA A 627 -13.25 8.25 23.36
C ALA A 627 -13.22 6.79 23.88
N HIS A 628 -13.82 6.50 25.04
CA HIS A 628 -13.81 5.14 25.60
C HIS A 628 -14.84 4.26 24.90
N TYR A 629 -16.03 4.80 24.68
CA TYR A 629 -17.06 4.12 23.90
C TYR A 629 -16.57 3.81 22.48
N SER A 630 -15.91 4.77 21.83
CA SER A 630 -15.46 4.61 20.46
C SER A 630 -14.37 3.54 20.29
N VAL A 631 -13.44 3.43 21.24
CA VAL A 631 -12.41 2.38 21.23
C VAL A 631 -13.06 1.00 21.36
N THR A 632 -13.99 0.81 22.29
CA THR A 632 -14.60 -0.50 22.54
C THR A 632 -15.54 -0.94 21.42
N HIS A 633 -16.42 -0.05 20.94
CA HIS A 633 -17.42 -0.40 19.92
C HIS A 633 -16.82 -0.40 18.51
N GLY A 634 -15.94 0.55 18.20
CA GLY A 634 -15.20 0.57 16.94
C GLY A 634 -14.32 -0.67 16.75
N PHE A 635 -13.72 -1.17 17.83
CA PHE A 635 -12.91 -2.40 17.79
C PHE A 635 -13.73 -3.63 17.38
N ILE A 636 -14.90 -3.83 18.00
CA ILE A 636 -15.72 -5.05 17.79
C ILE A 636 -16.10 -5.23 16.31
N GLY A 637 -16.42 -4.12 15.62
CA GLY A 637 -16.79 -4.14 14.21
C GLY A 637 -15.66 -4.52 13.25
N ALA A 638 -14.39 -4.30 13.63
CA ALA A 638 -13.22 -4.58 12.80
C ALA A 638 -12.48 -5.86 13.20
N ALA A 639 -12.55 -6.26 14.47
CA ALA A 639 -11.72 -7.31 15.07
C ALA A 639 -11.71 -8.63 14.27
N ARG A 640 -12.86 -9.08 13.78
CA ARG A 640 -12.95 -10.37 13.06
C ARG A 640 -12.18 -10.37 11.75
N VAL A 641 -12.32 -9.30 10.95
CA VAL A 641 -11.65 -9.22 9.64
C VAL A 641 -10.15 -9.09 9.85
N VAL A 642 -9.73 -8.27 10.83
CA VAL A 642 -8.31 -8.11 11.19
C VAL A 642 -7.71 -9.42 11.71
N THR A 643 -8.40 -10.19 12.55
CA THR A 643 -7.88 -11.48 13.02
C THR A 643 -7.72 -12.47 11.88
N ALA A 644 -8.68 -12.53 10.96
CA ALA A 644 -8.61 -13.41 9.79
C ALA A 644 -7.42 -13.04 8.89
N ALA A 645 -7.28 -11.75 8.60
CA ALA A 645 -6.18 -11.20 7.81
C ALA A 645 -4.81 -11.52 8.44
N ALA A 646 -4.66 -11.25 9.74
CA ALA A 646 -3.44 -11.54 10.49
C ALA A 646 -3.07 -13.03 10.47
N CYS A 647 -4.05 -13.92 10.67
CA CYS A 647 -3.82 -15.37 10.60
C CYS A 647 -3.42 -15.82 9.18
N ILE A 648 -3.96 -15.21 8.13
CA ILE A 648 -3.61 -15.52 6.75
C ILE A 648 -2.18 -15.07 6.46
N MET A 649 -1.84 -13.81 6.77
CA MET A 649 -0.48 -13.31 6.54
C MET A 649 0.55 -14.11 7.33
N PHE A 650 0.26 -14.42 8.60
CA PHE A 650 1.10 -15.31 9.41
C PHE A 650 1.28 -16.67 8.73
N ALA A 651 0.20 -17.31 8.26
CA ALA A 651 0.28 -18.62 7.61
C ALA A 651 1.07 -18.59 6.29
N VAL A 652 0.91 -17.52 5.49
CA VAL A 652 1.64 -17.33 4.23
C VAL A 652 3.13 -17.14 4.49
N PHE A 653 3.53 -16.26 5.42
CA PHE A 653 4.96 -16.10 5.73
C PHE A 653 5.54 -17.35 6.40
N ALA A 654 4.79 -17.97 7.32
CA ALA A 654 5.23 -19.18 8.00
C ALA A 654 5.39 -20.37 7.06
N SER A 655 4.70 -20.42 5.91
CA SER A 655 4.86 -21.52 4.95
C SER A 655 6.20 -21.48 4.23
N PHE A 656 6.85 -20.32 4.11
CA PHE A 656 8.18 -20.19 3.52
C PHE A 656 9.32 -20.56 4.49
N VAL A 657 9.02 -20.94 5.74
CA VAL A 657 10.04 -21.31 6.74
C VAL A 657 10.56 -22.74 6.54
N PRO A 658 9.75 -23.80 6.36
CA PRO A 658 10.26 -25.18 6.31
C PRO A 658 10.93 -25.60 4.99
N GLY A 659 11.02 -24.70 4.00
CA GLY A 659 11.68 -24.97 2.70
C GLY A 659 12.40 -23.76 2.10
N GLY A 660 12.61 -22.70 2.88
CA GLY A 660 13.40 -21.55 2.46
C GLY A 660 14.90 -21.86 2.55
N ASN A 661 15.68 -21.33 1.61
CA ASN A 661 17.14 -21.31 1.74
C ASN A 661 17.58 -20.34 2.86
N ALA A 662 18.88 -20.30 3.15
CA ALA A 662 19.50 -19.43 4.15
C ALA A 662 19.12 -17.94 4.06
N ILE A 663 18.72 -17.49 2.86
CA ILE A 663 18.29 -16.13 2.58
C ILE A 663 16.83 -15.92 2.96
N LEU A 664 15.95 -16.80 2.49
CA LEU A 664 14.49 -16.65 2.61
C LEU A 664 13.98 -17.01 3.99
N GLN A 665 14.57 -18.04 4.63
CA GLN A 665 14.08 -18.59 5.88
C GLN A 665 14.05 -17.57 7.05
N PRO A 666 15.12 -16.79 7.30
CA PRO A 666 15.12 -15.78 8.37
C PRO A 666 14.14 -14.65 8.08
N ILE A 667 14.03 -14.23 6.81
CA ILE A 667 13.09 -13.19 6.37
C ILE A 667 11.64 -13.66 6.60
N ALA A 668 11.30 -14.87 6.16
CA ALA A 668 9.98 -15.47 6.30
C ALA A 668 9.58 -15.62 7.78
N LEU A 669 10.48 -16.15 8.62
CA LEU A 669 10.23 -16.29 10.06
C LEU A 669 10.07 -14.91 10.71
N GLY A 670 10.95 -13.97 10.40
CA GLY A 670 10.88 -12.62 10.96
C GLY A 670 9.59 -11.90 10.57
N LEU A 671 9.14 -12.03 9.32
CA LEU A 671 7.88 -11.45 8.87
C LEU A 671 6.68 -12.15 9.51
N ALA A 672 6.66 -13.47 9.60
CA ALA A 672 5.61 -14.22 10.27
C ALA A 672 5.48 -13.79 11.74
N ALA A 673 6.59 -13.84 12.49
CA ALA A 673 6.63 -13.45 13.89
C ALA A 673 6.27 -11.97 14.09
N GLY A 674 6.85 -11.09 13.27
CA GLY A 674 6.61 -9.66 13.31
C GLY A 674 5.14 -9.32 13.07
N VAL A 675 4.51 -9.88 12.03
CA VAL A 675 3.09 -9.66 11.71
C VAL A 675 2.20 -10.23 12.81
N PHE A 676 2.52 -11.39 13.36
CA PHE A 676 1.75 -11.98 14.45
C PHE A 676 1.79 -11.11 15.72
N ILE A 677 2.98 -10.69 16.14
CA ILE A 677 3.17 -9.80 17.28
C ILE A 677 2.44 -8.48 17.06
N ASP A 678 2.63 -7.90 15.88
CA ASP A 678 2.09 -6.60 15.54
C ASP A 678 0.55 -6.63 15.49
N ALA A 679 -0.05 -7.65 14.88
CA ALA A 679 -1.50 -7.77 14.81
C ALA A 679 -2.14 -8.04 16.18
N PHE A 680 -1.62 -9.00 16.95
CA PHE A 680 -2.27 -9.48 18.17
C PHE A 680 -1.83 -8.72 19.44
N LEU A 681 -0.53 -8.54 19.64
CA LEU A 681 0.00 -7.88 20.84
C LEU A 681 -0.02 -6.36 20.69
N VAL A 682 0.35 -5.84 19.52
CA VAL A 682 0.37 -4.39 19.32
C VAL A 682 -1.02 -3.85 18.99
N ARG A 683 -1.60 -4.20 17.85
CA ARG A 683 -2.84 -3.57 17.37
C ARG A 683 -4.07 -4.01 18.13
N MET A 684 -4.18 -5.28 18.48
CA MET A 684 -5.36 -5.78 19.18
C MET A 684 -5.33 -5.54 20.68
N THR A 685 -4.15 -5.27 21.26
CA THR A 685 -3.98 -5.22 22.72
C THR A 685 -3.35 -3.91 23.19
N PHE A 686 -2.15 -3.56 22.73
CA PHE A 686 -1.44 -2.34 23.13
C PHE A 686 -2.15 -1.06 22.66
N ILE A 687 -2.54 -0.97 21.39
CA ILE A 687 -3.15 0.24 20.81
C ILE A 687 -4.49 0.60 21.49
N PRO A 688 -5.47 -0.32 21.68
CA PRO A 688 -6.71 0.00 22.36
C PRO A 688 -6.47 0.43 23.82
N ALA A 689 -5.56 -0.24 24.53
CA ALA A 689 -5.22 0.12 25.90
C ALA A 689 -4.59 1.52 25.97
N LEU A 690 -3.69 1.86 25.06
CA LEU A 690 -3.07 3.18 25.00
C LEU A 690 -4.08 4.27 24.61
N MET A 691 -4.98 3.99 23.67
CA MET A 691 -6.05 4.92 23.29
C MET A 691 -7.03 5.19 24.45
N MET A 692 -7.29 4.19 25.29
CA MET A 692 -8.05 4.39 26.54
C MET A 692 -7.32 5.33 27.51
N LEU A 693 -5.98 5.30 27.56
CA LEU A 693 -5.19 6.22 28.39
C LEU A 693 -5.14 7.64 27.82
N LEU A 694 -5.02 7.76 26.50
CA LEU A 694 -4.95 9.05 25.80
C LEU A 694 -6.30 9.78 25.75
N GLY A 695 -7.41 9.03 25.77
CA GLY A 695 -8.77 9.58 25.76
C GLY A 695 -8.98 10.56 24.60
N ARG A 696 -9.53 11.76 24.90
CA ARG A 696 -9.77 12.80 23.88
C ARG A 696 -8.50 13.37 23.25
N VAL A 697 -7.37 13.35 23.98
CA VAL A 697 -6.09 13.85 23.47
C VAL A 697 -5.57 12.96 22.34
N GLY A 698 -5.92 11.67 22.34
CA GLY A 698 -5.58 10.72 21.28
C GLY A 698 -6.10 11.12 19.90
N TRP A 699 -7.17 11.93 19.84
CA TRP A 699 -7.81 12.36 18.60
C TRP A 699 -7.55 13.83 18.26
N ALA A 700 -6.78 14.54 19.08
CA ALA A 700 -6.55 15.97 18.92
C ALA A 700 -5.46 16.26 17.88
N ILE A 701 -5.64 17.35 17.13
CA ILE A 701 -4.65 17.91 16.21
C ILE A 701 -4.38 19.39 16.53
N PRO A 702 -3.13 19.87 16.44
CA PRO A 702 -2.85 21.29 16.57
C PRO A 702 -3.50 22.11 15.45
N LYS A 703 -4.17 23.22 15.78
CA LYS A 703 -4.90 24.10 14.84
C LYS A 703 -4.07 24.58 13.64
N ARG A 704 -2.75 24.78 13.82
CA ARG A 704 -1.84 25.17 12.73
C ARG A 704 -1.67 24.05 11.70
N LEU A 705 -1.55 22.81 12.18
CA LEU A 705 -1.37 21.64 11.34
C LEU A 705 -2.68 21.31 10.62
N GLU A 706 -3.81 21.43 11.31
CA GLU A 706 -5.14 21.23 10.71
C GLU A 706 -5.41 22.13 9.48
N ARG A 707 -4.88 23.36 9.48
CA ARG A 707 -5.02 24.31 8.36
C ARG A 707 -4.15 23.95 7.15
N VAL A 708 -3.02 23.27 7.36
CA VAL A 708 -2.06 22.90 6.29
C VAL A 708 -2.36 21.52 5.72
N LEU A 709 -2.87 20.60 6.53
CA LEU A 709 -3.11 19.22 6.10
C LEU A 709 -4.28 19.13 5.11
N PRO A 710 -4.10 18.44 3.97
CA PRO A 710 -5.17 18.21 3.01
C PRO A 710 -6.27 17.34 3.62
N ASN A 711 -7.53 17.57 3.22
CA ASN A 711 -8.64 16.72 3.64
C ASN A 711 -8.77 15.51 2.71
N VAL A 712 -8.42 14.34 3.22
CA VAL A 712 -8.41 13.08 2.48
C VAL A 712 -9.54 12.20 3.00
N ASP A 713 -10.62 12.08 2.22
CA ASP A 713 -11.78 11.24 2.56
C ASP A 713 -11.44 9.75 2.46
N LEU A 714 -11.10 9.15 3.61
CA LEU A 714 -10.81 7.72 3.77
C LEU A 714 -12.07 6.87 3.96
N GLU A 715 -13.08 7.39 4.68
CA GLU A 715 -14.25 6.63 5.12
C GLU A 715 -15.36 6.54 4.06
N GLY A 716 -15.16 7.26 2.95
CA GLY A 716 -16.11 7.39 1.86
C GLY A 716 -17.30 8.24 2.25
N GLU A 717 -17.12 9.22 3.15
CA GLU A 717 -18.17 10.17 3.55
C GLU A 717 -18.75 10.86 2.33
N GLY A 718 -17.89 11.31 1.40
CA GLY A 718 -18.34 11.93 0.15
C GLY A 718 -19.08 10.97 -0.78
N VAL A 719 -18.89 9.65 -0.63
CA VAL A 719 -19.68 8.64 -1.37
C VAL A 719 -21.00 8.34 -0.67
N ARG A 720 -21.05 8.34 0.67
CA ARG A 720 -22.30 8.24 1.43
C ARG A 720 -23.18 9.45 1.15
N GLU A 721 -22.65 10.67 1.28
CA GLU A 721 -23.33 11.91 0.89
C GLU A 721 -23.80 11.87 -0.57
N MET A 722 -22.97 11.34 -1.48
CA MET A 722 -23.38 11.16 -2.88
C MET A 722 -24.54 10.18 -3.02
N LEU A 723 -24.47 9.02 -2.38
CA LEU A 723 -25.50 7.98 -2.44
C LEU A 723 -26.80 8.45 -1.78
N ASP A 724 -26.72 9.14 -0.64
CA ASP A 724 -27.85 9.73 0.07
C ASP A 724 -28.50 10.82 -0.78
N ALA A 725 -27.71 11.72 -1.40
CA ALA A 725 -28.24 12.74 -2.31
C ALA A 725 -28.89 12.14 -3.57
N VAL A 726 -28.38 11.00 -4.07
CA VAL A 726 -28.96 10.28 -5.22
C VAL A 726 -30.23 9.51 -4.83
N ALA A 727 -30.24 8.88 -3.64
CA ALA A 727 -31.35 8.10 -3.11
C ALA A 727 -32.51 9.00 -2.67
N TRP A 728 -32.21 10.18 -2.12
CA TRP A 728 -33.20 11.17 -1.73
C TRP A 728 -34.08 11.54 -2.94
N ARG A 729 -35.38 11.29 -2.79
CA ARG A 729 -36.41 11.76 -3.71
C ARG A 729 -37.33 12.69 -2.93
N PRO A 730 -37.66 13.89 -3.47
CA PRO A 730 -38.65 14.75 -2.83
C PRO A 730 -39.99 14.01 -2.79
N LEU A 731 -40.54 13.76 -1.60
CA LEU A 731 -41.85 13.14 -1.40
C LEU A 731 -42.94 14.04 -2.01
N VAL A 732 -43.81 13.47 -2.87
CA VAL A 732 -45.05 14.14 -3.32
C VAL A 732 -45.92 14.37 -2.09
N GLY A 733 -46.41 15.60 -1.89
CA GLY A 733 -47.20 15.93 -0.69
C GLY A 733 -48.49 15.12 -0.62
N GLU A 734 -48.87 14.67 0.57
CA GLU A 734 -50.07 13.86 0.86
C GLU A 734 -51.41 14.50 0.46
N ALA A 735 -51.42 15.74 -0.05
CA ALA A 735 -52.63 16.46 -0.44
C ALA A 735 -53.05 16.27 -1.92
N GLU A 736 -52.23 15.63 -2.76
CA GLU A 736 -52.55 15.36 -4.18
C GLU A 736 -52.51 13.86 -4.53
N ALA A 737 -52.60 12.98 -3.53
CA ALA A 737 -52.87 11.55 -3.76
C ALA A 737 -54.36 11.35 -4.06
N SER A 738 -54.84 11.87 -5.19
CA SER A 738 -56.11 11.44 -5.78
C SER A 738 -55.91 10.13 -6.54
N ASP A 739 -56.86 9.23 -6.34
CA ASP A 739 -56.89 7.77 -6.61
C ASP A 739 -56.65 7.24 -8.03
N ASP A 740 -56.08 8.02 -8.96
CA ASP A 740 -55.80 7.56 -10.33
C ASP A 740 -54.29 7.32 -10.54
N ALA A 741 -53.75 6.31 -9.84
CA ALA A 741 -52.41 5.78 -10.12
C ALA A 741 -52.50 4.74 -11.25
N ASP A 742 -52.46 5.22 -12.50
CA ASP A 742 -52.37 4.34 -13.66
C ASP A 742 -51.00 3.63 -13.71
N SER A 743 -51.04 2.36 -14.10
CA SER A 743 -49.97 1.36 -13.87
C SER A 743 -48.71 1.47 -14.74
N ASP A 744 -48.45 2.63 -15.34
CA ASP A 744 -47.28 2.88 -16.17
C ASP A 744 -46.51 4.09 -15.61
N GLY A 745 -45.43 3.84 -14.88
CA GLY A 745 -44.70 4.81 -14.04
C GLY A 745 -43.99 5.94 -14.79
N ARG A 746 -44.72 6.80 -15.51
CA ARG A 746 -44.20 7.90 -16.32
C ARG A 746 -44.67 9.32 -15.97
N ASP A 747 -45.55 9.52 -14.99
CA ASP A 747 -46.01 10.87 -14.63
C ASP A 747 -45.46 11.38 -13.29
N SER A 748 -44.12 11.45 -13.18
CA SER A 748 -43.49 12.38 -12.24
C SER A 748 -42.99 13.59 -13.03
N ARG A 749 -43.71 14.72 -12.97
CA ARG A 749 -43.25 15.97 -13.58
C ARG A 749 -41.82 16.27 -13.12
N PRO A 750 -40.86 16.63 -14.00
CA PRO A 750 -39.48 16.88 -13.60
C PRO A 750 -39.41 18.14 -12.73
N PHE A 751 -38.98 17.98 -11.47
CA PHE A 751 -38.68 19.09 -10.58
C PHE A 751 -37.52 19.91 -11.14
N ALA A 752 -37.69 21.24 -11.21
CA ALA A 752 -36.62 22.14 -11.60
C ALA A 752 -35.73 22.48 -10.41
N VAL A 753 -36.31 22.71 -9.23
CA VAL A 753 -35.57 22.92 -7.98
C VAL A 753 -36.32 22.24 -6.85
N ALA A 754 -35.65 21.36 -6.12
CA ALA A 754 -36.14 20.74 -4.90
C ALA A 754 -35.06 20.85 -3.83
N ALA A 755 -35.38 21.49 -2.71
CA ALA A 755 -34.49 21.65 -1.57
C ALA A 755 -35.21 21.29 -0.28
N GLU A 756 -34.51 20.64 0.64
CA GLU A 756 -34.99 20.30 1.97
C GLU A 756 -33.90 20.57 3.00
N HIS A 757 -34.14 21.55 3.87
CA HIS A 757 -33.20 22.03 4.89
C HIS A 757 -31.80 22.36 4.34
N ALA A 758 -31.73 22.86 3.11
CA ALA A 758 -30.47 23.15 2.42
C ALA A 758 -29.76 24.36 3.04
N VAL A 759 -28.49 24.20 3.43
CA VAL A 759 -27.62 25.25 3.96
C VAL A 759 -26.49 25.51 2.97
N VAL A 760 -26.21 26.78 2.69
CA VAL A 760 -25.22 27.20 1.67
C VAL A 760 -24.19 28.13 2.29
N GLU A 761 -22.95 28.01 1.86
CA GLU A 761 -21.85 28.90 2.24
C GLU A 761 -21.95 30.24 1.50
N ALA A 762 -21.86 31.39 2.17
CA ALA A 762 -21.78 32.69 1.50
C ALA A 762 -20.33 33.00 1.07
N ALA A 763 -20.17 33.76 -0.03
CA ALA A 763 -18.85 34.07 -0.60
C ALA A 763 -17.97 34.99 0.27
N ALA A 764 -18.57 35.74 1.21
CA ALA A 764 -17.87 36.61 2.14
C ALA A 764 -17.61 35.87 3.48
N GLU A 765 -16.35 35.60 3.79
CA GLU A 765 -15.84 35.22 5.13
C GLU A 765 -16.66 34.16 5.91
N GLY A 766 -17.10 33.08 5.26
CA GLY A 766 -17.68 31.92 5.96
C GLY A 766 -19.03 32.19 6.64
N ALA A 767 -19.74 33.25 6.26
CA ALA A 767 -21.11 33.48 6.72
C ALA A 767 -22.04 32.37 6.18
N LEU A 768 -22.84 31.77 7.07
CA LEU A 768 -23.80 30.71 6.72
C LEU A 768 -25.12 31.34 6.26
N VAL A 769 -25.71 30.81 5.20
CA VAL A 769 -27.10 31.12 4.84
C VAL A 769 -28.03 30.27 5.70
N ALA A 770 -29.14 30.84 6.20
CA ALA A 770 -30.15 30.08 6.95
C ALA A 770 -30.70 28.90 6.11
N PRO A 771 -31.00 27.74 6.74
CA PRO A 771 -31.52 26.58 6.03
C PRO A 771 -32.83 26.90 5.30
N PHE A 772 -32.95 26.47 4.04
CA PHE A 772 -34.13 26.70 3.22
C PHE A 772 -34.68 25.42 2.60
N SER A 773 -36.00 25.40 2.37
CA SER A 773 -36.71 24.32 1.70
C SER A 773 -37.59 24.91 0.60
N VAL A 774 -37.54 24.33 -0.60
CA VAL A 774 -38.32 24.80 -1.75
C VAL A 774 -38.68 23.64 -2.67
N ARG A 775 -39.84 23.72 -3.33
CA ARG A 775 -40.22 22.80 -4.41
C ARG A 775 -40.80 23.59 -5.57
N ALA A 776 -40.17 23.45 -6.72
CA ALA A 776 -40.44 24.23 -7.91
C ALA A 776 -40.42 23.33 -9.15
N GLU A 777 -41.51 23.35 -9.93
CA GLU A 777 -41.65 22.61 -11.19
C GLU A 777 -40.89 23.30 -12.33
N THR A 778 -40.62 22.56 -13.40
CA THR A 778 -40.06 23.13 -14.64
C THR A 778 -40.98 24.24 -15.17
N GLY A 779 -40.42 25.42 -15.44
CA GLY A 779 -41.17 26.60 -15.90
C GLY A 779 -41.64 27.56 -14.80
N SER A 780 -41.35 27.26 -13.53
CA SER A 780 -41.70 28.14 -12.40
C SER A 780 -40.74 29.33 -12.25
N LEU A 781 -41.22 30.37 -11.56
CA LEU A 781 -40.40 31.45 -11.02
C LEU A 781 -40.10 31.17 -9.55
N VAL A 782 -38.82 31.01 -9.22
CA VAL A 782 -38.34 30.85 -7.84
C VAL A 782 -37.76 32.18 -7.36
N VAL A 783 -38.38 32.80 -6.36
CA VAL A 783 -37.93 34.05 -5.76
C VAL A 783 -37.22 33.76 -4.46
N VAL A 784 -35.93 34.08 -4.37
CA VAL A 784 -35.15 34.02 -3.13
C VAL A 784 -35.11 35.40 -2.52
N THR A 785 -35.76 35.56 -1.37
CA THR A 785 -35.87 36.83 -0.65
C THR A 785 -35.35 36.75 0.77
N GLY A 786 -34.72 37.82 1.26
CA GLY A 786 -34.26 37.93 2.64
C GLY A 786 -33.74 39.32 3.00
N ALA A 787 -33.56 39.57 4.30
CA ALA A 787 -33.07 40.86 4.80
C ALA A 787 -31.58 41.09 4.46
N ALA A 788 -31.08 42.30 4.70
CA ALA A 788 -29.64 42.57 4.58
C ALA A 788 -28.86 41.61 5.50
N GLY A 789 -27.84 40.93 4.95
CA GLY A 789 -27.05 39.92 5.67
C GLY A 789 -27.54 38.46 5.56
N THR A 790 -28.62 38.18 4.80
CA THR A 790 -29.09 36.79 4.55
C THR A 790 -28.53 36.16 3.27
N HIS A 791 -27.71 36.89 2.50
CA HIS A 791 -27.01 36.41 1.31
C HIS A 791 -27.85 35.60 0.28
N PRO A 792 -29.00 36.11 -0.21
CA PRO A 792 -29.81 35.41 -1.21
C PRO A 792 -29.08 35.09 -2.53
N GLU A 793 -28.04 35.85 -2.87
CA GLU A 793 -27.14 35.61 -4.00
C GLU A 793 -26.41 34.25 -3.90
N ALA A 794 -26.06 33.83 -2.69
CA ALA A 794 -25.39 32.55 -2.46
C ALA A 794 -26.32 31.36 -2.79
N VAL A 795 -27.62 31.49 -2.51
CA VAL A 795 -28.63 30.48 -2.85
C VAL A 795 -28.81 30.39 -4.37
N ALA A 796 -28.87 31.52 -5.08
CA ALA A 796 -28.91 31.52 -6.54
C ALA A 796 -27.66 30.87 -7.16
N ALA A 797 -26.48 31.12 -6.59
CA ALA A 797 -25.24 30.45 -6.99
C ALA A 797 -25.26 28.94 -6.67
N ALA A 798 -25.81 28.51 -5.53
CA ALA A 798 -25.95 27.09 -5.17
C ALA A 798 -26.88 26.34 -6.12
N VAL A 799 -28.04 26.92 -6.44
CA VAL A 799 -29.03 26.33 -7.34
C VAL A 799 -28.50 26.20 -8.78
N THR A 800 -27.45 26.94 -9.16
CA THR A 800 -26.78 26.74 -10.45
C THR A 800 -25.51 25.88 -10.38
N GLY A 801 -25.25 25.25 -9.22
CA GLY A 801 -24.09 24.40 -8.99
C GLY A 801 -22.76 25.16 -8.87
N ARG A 802 -22.81 26.48 -8.63
CA ARG A 802 -21.64 27.36 -8.51
C ARG A 802 -21.23 27.62 -7.05
N GLN A 803 -22.11 27.35 -6.09
CA GLN A 803 -21.83 27.42 -4.64
C GLN A 803 -21.90 26.04 -3.97
N ARG A 804 -21.20 25.88 -2.83
CA ARG A 804 -21.18 24.63 -2.05
C ARG A 804 -22.40 24.53 -1.12
N LEU A 805 -23.02 23.34 -1.12
CA LEU A 805 -24.03 22.95 -0.13
C LEU A 805 -23.31 22.39 1.11
N LEU A 806 -23.66 22.89 2.29
CA LEU A 806 -23.07 22.52 3.57
C LEU A 806 -23.92 21.46 4.29
N GLU A 807 -25.24 21.62 4.30
CA GLU A 807 -26.19 20.69 4.92
C GLU A 807 -27.48 20.60 4.09
N GLY A 808 -28.28 19.56 4.33
CA GLY A 808 -29.56 19.33 3.66
C GLY A 808 -29.45 18.72 2.26
N HIS A 809 -30.58 18.65 1.56
CA HIS A 809 -30.65 18.07 0.22
C HIS A 809 -31.02 19.14 -0.81
N LEU A 810 -30.33 19.13 -1.95
CA LEU A 810 -30.63 20.01 -3.07
C LEU A 810 -30.54 19.25 -4.39
N ARG A 811 -31.63 19.26 -5.15
CA ARG A 811 -31.73 18.66 -6.49
C ARG A 811 -32.25 19.70 -7.47
N VAL A 812 -31.56 19.83 -8.60
CA VAL A 812 -31.87 20.84 -9.62
C VAL A 812 -31.91 20.17 -10.99
N LEU A 813 -32.99 20.32 -11.74
CA LEU A 813 -33.21 19.64 -13.03
C LEU A 813 -32.97 18.12 -12.95
N ASP A 814 -33.47 17.50 -11.88
CA ASP A 814 -33.26 16.09 -11.50
C ASP A 814 -31.79 15.68 -11.28
N GLN A 815 -30.90 16.65 -11.08
CA GLN A 815 -29.49 16.42 -10.74
C GLN A 815 -29.24 16.72 -9.26
N PRO A 816 -28.88 15.71 -8.43
CA PRO A 816 -28.55 15.95 -7.02
C PRO A 816 -27.21 16.67 -6.89
N LEU A 817 -27.19 17.71 -6.08
CA LEU A 817 -26.00 18.47 -5.70
C LEU A 817 -25.46 17.96 -4.35
N PRO A 818 -24.13 17.98 -4.14
CA PRO A 818 -23.09 18.60 -4.99
C PRO A 818 -22.60 17.74 -6.17
N VAL A 819 -22.98 16.46 -6.22
CA VAL A 819 -22.43 15.42 -7.11
C VAL A 819 -22.45 15.81 -8.59
N HIS A 820 -23.54 16.43 -9.04
CA HIS A 820 -23.75 16.79 -10.44
C HIS A 820 -23.56 18.28 -10.73
N ALA A 821 -22.89 19.03 -9.85
CA ALA A 821 -22.66 20.47 -10.03
C ALA A 821 -22.04 20.82 -11.39
N ALA A 822 -21.04 20.06 -11.83
CA ALA A 822 -20.39 20.28 -13.14
C ALA A 822 -21.32 19.99 -14.34
N ALA A 823 -22.22 19.01 -14.21
CA ALA A 823 -23.22 18.73 -15.24
C ALA A 823 -24.30 19.83 -15.25
N LEU A 824 -24.69 20.33 -14.08
CA LEU A 824 -25.68 21.39 -13.91
C LEU A 824 -25.17 22.74 -14.46
N ARG A 825 -23.89 23.06 -14.29
CA ARG A 825 -23.26 24.28 -14.86
C ARG A 825 -23.38 24.36 -16.38
N ARG A 826 -23.45 23.21 -17.07
CA ARG A 826 -23.65 23.15 -18.53
C ARG A 826 -25.10 23.44 -18.96
N HIS A 827 -26.05 23.36 -18.03
CA HIS A 827 -27.49 23.46 -18.28
C HIS A 827 -28.14 24.63 -17.52
N SER A 828 -27.33 25.44 -16.82
CA SER A 828 -27.76 26.58 -16.02
C SER A 828 -26.90 27.81 -16.27
N VAL A 829 -27.54 28.97 -16.35
CA VAL A 829 -26.89 30.27 -16.48
C VAL A 829 -27.08 31.05 -15.20
N LEU A 830 -26.01 31.65 -14.68
CA LEU A 830 -26.06 32.57 -13.56
C LEU A 830 -25.70 33.96 -14.09
N VAL A 831 -26.62 34.90 -13.91
CA VAL A 831 -26.38 36.34 -14.14
C VAL A 831 -26.13 36.94 -12.77
N ALA A 832 -24.88 37.31 -12.51
CA ALA A 832 -24.47 37.86 -11.22
C ALA A 832 -24.43 39.40 -11.29
N ARG A 833 -24.61 40.06 -10.14
CA ARG A 833 -24.34 41.50 -10.06
C ARG A 833 -22.82 41.74 -10.19
N PRO A 834 -22.36 42.56 -11.14
CA PRO A 834 -20.95 42.88 -11.24
C PRO A 834 -20.51 43.78 -10.06
N VAL A 835 -19.35 43.48 -9.45
CA VAL A 835 -18.76 44.23 -8.33
C VAL A 835 -17.66 45.15 -8.86
N GLU A 836 -17.58 46.39 -8.37
CA GLU A 836 -16.50 47.34 -8.70
C GLU A 836 -15.15 46.76 -8.26
N GLY A 837 -14.39 46.25 -9.25
CA GLY A 837 -13.06 45.66 -9.05
C GLY A 837 -12.85 44.31 -9.75
N ASP A 838 -13.93 43.59 -10.09
CA ASP A 838 -13.85 42.22 -10.64
C ASP A 838 -14.43 42.13 -12.06
N LEU A 839 -14.02 43.07 -12.92
CA LEU A 839 -14.26 42.96 -14.37
C LEU A 839 -13.44 41.79 -14.91
N LEU A 840 -14.01 40.58 -14.89
CA LEU A 840 -13.42 39.37 -15.49
C LEU A 840 -12.96 39.64 -16.95
N PRO A 841 -11.88 39.00 -17.41
CA PRO A 841 -11.16 39.35 -18.63
C PRO A 841 -11.87 39.05 -19.97
N GLU A 842 -13.10 38.52 -19.97
CA GLU A 842 -13.86 38.27 -21.19
C GLU A 842 -15.01 39.26 -21.36
N ARG A 843 -14.70 40.48 -21.81
CA ARG A 843 -15.69 41.29 -22.53
C ARG A 843 -16.19 40.46 -23.72
N VAL A 844 -17.43 39.98 -23.69
CA VAL A 844 -18.05 39.40 -24.89
C VAL A 844 -18.23 40.56 -25.88
N PRO A 845 -17.46 40.64 -26.98
CA PRO A 845 -17.58 41.75 -27.90
C PRO A 845 -18.97 41.71 -28.56
N LEU A 846 -19.59 42.88 -28.79
CA LEU A 846 -20.92 43.02 -29.42
C LEU A 846 -21.08 42.20 -30.72
N ARG A 847 -19.97 41.95 -31.44
CA ARG A 847 -19.91 41.10 -32.65
C ARG A 847 -20.09 39.59 -32.41
N ARG A 848 -20.03 39.10 -31.18
CA ARG A 848 -20.16 37.68 -30.81
C ARG A 848 -21.47 37.36 -30.07
N LEU A 849 -22.42 38.30 -30.03
CA LEU A 849 -23.70 38.07 -29.38
C LEU A 849 -24.57 37.07 -30.19
N PRO A 850 -25.24 36.12 -29.52
CA PRO A 850 -26.15 35.19 -30.20
C PRO A 850 -27.34 35.91 -30.84
N THR A 851 -27.92 35.31 -31.88
CA THR A 851 -29.09 35.84 -32.60
C THR A 851 -30.27 36.06 -31.63
N GLY A 852 -30.83 37.27 -31.63
CA GLY A 852 -31.90 37.67 -30.71
C GLY A 852 -31.44 38.30 -29.39
N ALA A 853 -30.15 38.23 -29.03
CA ALA A 853 -29.64 38.93 -27.84
C ALA A 853 -29.73 40.45 -28.00
N LEU A 854 -29.42 40.97 -29.20
CA LEU A 854 -29.49 42.41 -29.50
C LEU A 854 -30.89 43.00 -29.30
N SER A 855 -31.95 42.28 -29.67
CA SER A 855 -33.33 42.77 -29.46
C SER A 855 -33.78 42.72 -28.00
N VAL A 856 -33.17 41.86 -27.18
CA VAL A 856 -33.37 41.88 -25.72
C VAL A 856 -32.55 43.00 -25.08
N VAL A 857 -31.31 43.20 -25.52
CA VAL A 857 -30.49 44.35 -25.09
C VAL A 857 -31.20 45.66 -25.42
N GLU A 858 -31.64 45.87 -26.65
CA GLU A 858 -32.33 47.10 -27.07
C GLU A 858 -33.58 47.37 -26.23
N ARG A 859 -34.38 46.32 -25.95
CA ARG A 859 -35.58 46.46 -25.09
C ARG A 859 -35.22 46.77 -23.64
N LEU A 860 -34.27 46.06 -23.04
CA LEU A 860 -33.84 46.31 -21.66
C LEU A 860 -33.17 47.69 -21.53
N GLU A 861 -32.38 48.11 -22.52
CA GLU A 861 -31.78 49.45 -22.55
C GLU A 861 -32.82 50.56 -22.72
N HIS A 862 -33.86 50.32 -23.52
CA HIS A 862 -34.93 51.28 -23.73
C HIS A 862 -35.86 51.41 -22.52
N GLU A 863 -36.25 50.28 -21.92
CA GLU A 863 -37.27 50.25 -20.87
C GLU A 863 -36.72 50.50 -19.47
N VAL A 864 -35.49 50.08 -19.16
CA VAL A 864 -34.93 50.17 -17.79
C VAL A 864 -33.46 50.65 -17.79
N GLY A 865 -32.88 50.93 -18.97
CA GLY A 865 -31.44 51.19 -19.11
C GLY A 865 -30.96 52.49 -18.47
N GLU A 866 -31.71 53.59 -18.62
CA GLU A 866 -31.39 54.89 -17.98
C GLU A 866 -31.35 54.77 -16.44
N GLU A 867 -32.35 54.11 -15.87
CA GLU A 867 -32.52 53.94 -14.42
C GLU A 867 -31.40 53.06 -13.83
N LEU A 868 -31.05 51.96 -14.49
CA LEU A 868 -29.94 51.10 -14.06
C LEU A 868 -28.60 51.84 -14.13
N ARG A 869 -28.39 52.70 -15.13
CA ARG A 869 -27.16 53.52 -15.25
C ARG A 869 -27.07 54.55 -14.12
N GLU A 870 -28.19 55.09 -13.66
CA GLU A 870 -28.22 56.02 -12.52
C GLU A 870 -27.90 55.30 -11.20
N LEU A 871 -28.42 54.08 -11.03
CA LEU A 871 -28.22 53.29 -9.81
C LEU A 871 -26.82 52.67 -9.69
N TRP A 872 -26.28 52.13 -10.79
CA TRP A 872 -25.06 51.32 -10.78
C TRP A 872 -23.93 51.87 -11.64
N GLY A 873 -24.12 53.02 -12.30
CA GLY A 873 -23.15 53.55 -13.25
C GLY A 873 -23.24 52.88 -14.63
N ARG A 874 -22.75 53.59 -15.65
CA ARG A 874 -22.93 53.18 -17.05
C ARG A 874 -22.33 51.83 -17.40
N GLU A 875 -21.17 51.51 -16.85
CA GLU A 875 -20.45 50.28 -17.19
C GLU A 875 -21.11 49.03 -16.60
N LEU A 876 -21.49 49.07 -15.31
CA LEU A 876 -22.13 47.95 -14.61
C LEU A 876 -23.54 47.68 -15.14
N ALA A 877 -24.32 48.74 -15.39
CA ALA A 877 -25.66 48.61 -15.97
C ALA A 877 -25.62 47.98 -17.36
N ALA A 878 -24.70 48.43 -18.22
CA ALA A 878 -24.55 47.89 -19.57
C ALA A 878 -24.06 46.43 -19.54
N GLU A 879 -23.22 46.05 -18.59
CA GLU A 879 -22.74 44.68 -18.45
C GLU A 879 -23.83 43.73 -17.96
N TRP A 880 -24.60 44.14 -16.94
CA TRP A 880 -25.72 43.34 -16.44
C TRP A 880 -26.77 43.11 -17.53
N ILE A 881 -27.16 44.16 -18.28
CA ILE A 881 -28.10 44.05 -19.41
C ILE A 881 -27.56 43.08 -20.47
N ARG A 882 -26.27 43.15 -20.80
CA ARG A 882 -25.63 42.21 -21.74
C ARG A 882 -25.69 40.78 -21.23
N GLN A 883 -25.38 40.53 -19.96
CA GLN A 883 -25.40 39.18 -19.38
C GLN A 883 -26.81 38.58 -19.36
N VAL A 884 -27.82 39.39 -19.00
CA VAL A 884 -29.24 39.01 -19.08
C VAL A 884 -29.60 38.66 -20.53
N ALA A 885 -29.27 39.52 -21.49
CA ALA A 885 -29.61 39.30 -22.89
C ALA A 885 -28.93 38.06 -23.49
N VAL A 886 -27.68 37.79 -23.11
CA VAL A 886 -26.97 36.56 -23.49
C VAL A 886 -27.65 35.34 -22.86
N ALA A 887 -28.04 35.40 -21.58
CA ALA A 887 -28.76 34.33 -20.91
C ALA A 887 -30.12 34.05 -21.55
N THR A 888 -30.89 35.08 -21.88
CA THR A 888 -32.20 34.95 -22.54
C THR A 888 -32.08 34.44 -23.96
N ALA A 889 -31.08 34.91 -24.73
CA ALA A 889 -30.87 34.44 -26.09
C ALA A 889 -30.34 33.00 -26.11
N ALA A 890 -29.47 32.62 -25.16
CA ALA A 890 -29.04 31.24 -25.00
C ALA A 890 -30.20 30.29 -24.65
N ALA A 891 -31.21 30.78 -23.93
CA ALA A 891 -32.44 30.02 -23.67
C ALA A 891 -33.42 30.00 -24.86
N GLY A 892 -33.45 31.06 -25.68
CA GLY A 892 -34.34 31.19 -26.85
C GLY A 892 -33.82 30.57 -28.16
N ALA A 893 -32.50 30.40 -28.33
CA ALA A 893 -31.86 29.97 -29.59
C ALA A 893 -32.18 28.52 -30.04
N GLY A 894 -33.09 27.82 -29.35
CA GLY A 894 -33.53 26.46 -29.68
C GLY A 894 -34.73 26.35 -30.61
N SER A 895 -35.43 27.44 -30.97
CA SER A 895 -36.73 27.31 -31.67
C SER A 895 -36.66 27.29 -33.20
N ALA A 896 -35.47 27.40 -33.83
CA ALA A 896 -35.40 27.63 -35.28
C ALA A 896 -35.06 26.41 -36.16
N SER A 897 -34.49 25.29 -35.65
CA SER A 897 -34.22 24.13 -36.51
C SER A 897 -33.75 22.86 -35.76
N VAL A 898 -34.65 22.13 -35.10
CA VAL A 898 -34.34 20.75 -34.65
C VAL A 898 -35.56 19.85 -34.87
N GLY A 899 -35.38 18.75 -35.60
CA GLY A 899 -36.40 17.72 -35.80
C GLY A 899 -36.88 17.08 -34.50
N PRO A 900 -37.95 16.25 -34.54
CA PRO A 900 -38.56 15.70 -33.34
C PRO A 900 -37.58 14.76 -32.63
N GLY A 901 -37.01 15.17 -31.50
CA GLY A 901 -36.30 14.24 -30.61
C GLY A 901 -35.10 14.74 -29.80
N ARG A 902 -34.59 15.98 -29.94
CA ARG A 902 -33.49 16.47 -29.07
C ARG A 902 -33.70 17.92 -28.64
N ALA A 903 -34.33 18.10 -27.47
CA ALA A 903 -34.57 19.39 -26.84
C ALA A 903 -33.25 20.17 -26.58
N ALA A 904 -33.22 21.44 -26.96
CA ALA A 904 -32.18 22.40 -26.64
C ALA A 904 -32.06 22.56 -25.11
N ARG A 905 -30.84 22.54 -24.57
CA ARG A 905 -30.56 22.29 -23.15
C ARG A 905 -29.92 23.48 -22.44
N VAL A 906 -30.71 24.51 -22.14
CA VAL A 906 -30.55 25.34 -20.93
C VAL A 906 -31.94 25.51 -20.35
N ARG A 907 -32.21 24.90 -19.18
CA ARG A 907 -33.55 24.89 -18.56
C ARG A 907 -33.68 25.80 -17.34
N LEU A 908 -32.58 26.40 -16.90
CA LEU A 908 -32.52 27.17 -15.64
C LEU A 908 -31.69 28.44 -15.83
N ILE A 909 -32.28 29.59 -15.49
CA ILE A 909 -31.60 30.88 -15.41
C ILE A 909 -31.73 31.38 -13.98
N ALA A 910 -30.61 31.74 -13.36
CA ALA A 910 -30.60 32.42 -12.06
C ALA A 910 -30.10 33.85 -12.21
N ILE A 911 -30.79 34.81 -11.61
CA ILE A 911 -30.48 36.23 -11.65
C ILE A 911 -30.23 36.70 -10.22
N ASP A 912 -29.05 37.27 -9.99
CA ASP A 912 -28.77 38.07 -8.81
C ASP A 912 -29.19 39.51 -9.06
N ALA A 913 -30.25 39.93 -8.37
CA ALA A 913 -30.81 41.27 -8.42
C ALA A 913 -30.70 41.99 -7.08
N THR A 914 -29.79 41.56 -6.20
CA THR A 914 -29.59 42.18 -4.89
C THR A 914 -29.21 43.66 -5.03
N GLY A 915 -30.02 44.53 -4.44
CA GLY A 915 -29.84 45.98 -4.47
C GLY A 915 -30.56 46.71 -5.62
N ILE A 916 -31.33 46.02 -6.47
CA ILE A 916 -32.28 46.68 -7.39
C ILE A 916 -33.57 47.03 -6.63
N PRO A 917 -34.14 48.24 -6.76
CA PRO A 917 -35.45 48.53 -6.18
C PRO A 917 -36.54 47.61 -6.78
N THR A 918 -37.43 47.07 -5.94
CA THR A 918 -38.42 46.04 -6.32
C THR A 918 -39.27 46.41 -7.54
N ALA A 919 -39.67 47.68 -7.69
CA ALA A 919 -40.47 48.16 -8.82
C ALA A 919 -39.74 48.00 -10.17
N HIS A 920 -38.45 48.36 -10.22
CA HIS A 920 -37.63 48.25 -11.42
C HIS A 920 -37.31 46.79 -11.75
N LEU A 921 -37.04 45.97 -10.72
CA LEU A 921 -36.85 44.53 -10.92
C LEU A 921 -38.12 43.88 -11.47
N GLN A 922 -39.31 44.29 -11.01
CA GLN A 922 -40.58 43.77 -11.50
C GLN A 922 -40.81 44.11 -12.99
N HIS A 923 -40.46 45.32 -13.42
CA HIS A 923 -40.47 45.67 -14.85
C HIS A 923 -39.47 44.84 -15.66
N ALA A 924 -38.22 44.72 -15.19
CA ALA A 924 -37.21 43.93 -15.87
C ALA A 924 -37.61 42.44 -16.00
N LEU A 925 -38.21 41.88 -14.95
CA LEU A 925 -38.71 40.50 -14.96
C LEU A 925 -39.88 40.31 -15.94
N ALA A 926 -40.75 41.30 -16.13
CA ALA A 926 -41.83 41.22 -17.12
C ALA A 926 -41.28 41.14 -18.55
N VAL A 927 -40.23 41.90 -18.86
CA VAL A 927 -39.54 41.86 -20.17
C VAL A 927 -38.84 40.51 -20.38
N ILE A 928 -38.13 40.04 -19.35
CA ILE A 928 -37.41 38.76 -19.38
C ILE A 928 -38.40 37.59 -19.52
N ASP A 929 -39.53 37.61 -18.81
CA ASP A 929 -40.57 36.58 -18.87
C ASP A 929 -41.17 36.46 -20.27
N GLN A 930 -41.43 37.59 -20.94
CA GLN A 930 -41.92 37.62 -22.33
C GLN A 930 -40.90 37.09 -23.35
N ALA A 931 -39.60 37.20 -23.05
CA ALA A 931 -38.53 36.75 -23.94
C ALA A 931 -38.19 35.26 -23.77
N LEU A 932 -38.58 34.63 -22.65
CA LEU A 932 -38.20 33.26 -22.30
C LEU A 932 -39.29 32.24 -22.62
N PRO A 933 -38.94 31.05 -23.13
CA PRO A 933 -39.90 29.93 -23.24
C PRO A 933 -40.49 29.54 -21.88
N LEU A 934 -41.77 29.13 -21.86
CA LEU A 934 -42.49 28.69 -20.65
C LEU A 934 -41.83 27.49 -19.95
N GLU A 935 -41.02 26.70 -20.65
CA GLU A 935 -40.27 25.56 -20.08
C GLU A 935 -39.00 25.98 -19.32
N THR A 936 -38.59 27.26 -19.41
CA THR A 936 -37.39 27.77 -18.73
C THR A 936 -37.74 28.10 -17.28
N THR A 937 -36.99 27.58 -16.31
CA THR A 937 -37.15 27.95 -14.89
C THR A 937 -36.30 29.18 -14.59
N LEU A 938 -36.90 30.17 -13.92
CA LEU A 938 -36.22 31.42 -13.55
C LEU A 938 -36.03 31.46 -12.03
N VAL A 939 -34.83 31.75 -11.55
CA VAL A 939 -34.50 31.91 -10.12
C VAL A 939 -34.03 33.34 -9.91
N VAL A 940 -34.59 34.08 -8.96
CA VAL A 940 -34.24 35.50 -8.75
C VAL A 940 -33.91 35.72 -7.28
N ALA A 941 -32.70 36.20 -7.01
CA ALA A 941 -32.29 36.64 -5.67
C ALA A 941 -32.53 38.14 -5.49
N HIS A 942 -33.27 38.54 -4.45
CA HIS A 942 -33.64 39.93 -4.18
C HIS A 942 -33.85 40.20 -2.68
N HIS A 943 -33.69 41.44 -2.21
CA HIS A 943 -33.93 41.83 -0.81
C HIS A 943 -35.36 42.32 -0.51
N GLY A 944 -36.31 42.17 -1.45
CA GLY A 944 -37.68 42.69 -1.37
C GLY A 944 -38.78 41.63 -1.24
N ALA A 945 -39.92 42.03 -0.69
CA ALA A 945 -40.93 41.09 -0.16
C ALA A 945 -41.90 40.48 -1.18
N ARG A 946 -42.14 41.09 -2.35
CA ARG A 946 -43.09 40.56 -3.35
C ARG A 946 -42.65 40.87 -4.77
N LEU A 947 -42.53 39.83 -5.59
CA LEU A 947 -42.38 39.89 -7.03
C LEU A 947 -43.45 38.98 -7.62
N GLU A 948 -44.27 39.53 -8.52
CA GLU A 948 -45.24 38.77 -9.29
C GLU A 948 -44.74 38.73 -10.73
N ALA A 949 -44.53 37.53 -11.27
CA ALA A 949 -44.32 37.36 -12.70
C ALA A 949 -45.57 36.75 -13.31
N GLY A 950 -46.02 37.33 -14.44
CA GLY A 950 -47.33 37.14 -15.04
C GLY A 950 -47.79 35.68 -15.13
N SER A 951 -47.32 34.92 -16.13
CA SER A 951 -47.96 33.65 -16.53
C SER A 951 -47.41 32.39 -15.84
N ARG A 952 -46.39 32.53 -14.98
CA ARG A 952 -45.66 31.40 -14.38
C ARG A 952 -46.06 31.15 -12.92
N PRO A 953 -46.04 29.91 -12.44
CA PRO A 953 -46.25 29.63 -11.02
C PRO A 953 -45.06 30.18 -10.20
N VAL A 954 -45.36 31.02 -9.21
CA VAL A 954 -44.35 31.65 -8.34
C VAL A 954 -44.15 30.83 -7.06
N ARG A 955 -42.89 30.60 -6.69
CA ARG A 955 -42.46 29.95 -5.44
C ARG A 955 -41.48 30.85 -4.72
N VAL A 956 -41.70 31.12 -3.43
CA VAL A 956 -40.88 32.04 -2.65
C VAL A 956 -40.04 31.28 -1.63
N ILE A 957 -38.74 31.54 -1.61
CA ILE A 957 -37.78 31.12 -0.58
C ILE A 957 -37.51 32.33 0.30
N ALA A 958 -38.06 32.36 1.50
CA ALA A 958 -37.79 33.42 2.47
C ALA A 958 -36.65 32.98 3.40
N LEU A 959 -35.51 33.67 3.31
CA LEU A 959 -34.33 33.45 4.15
C LEU A 959 -34.47 34.22 5.46
N ALA A 960 -34.30 33.51 6.58
CA ALA A 960 -34.26 34.12 7.89
C ALA A 960 -32.90 34.78 8.16
N ALA A 961 -32.89 35.84 8.97
CA ALA A 961 -31.65 36.42 9.49
C ALA A 961 -30.95 35.41 10.42
N VAL A 962 -29.71 35.07 10.12
CA VAL A 962 -28.89 34.21 10.99
C VAL A 962 -28.51 35.03 12.22
N LYS A 963 -29.13 34.72 13.35
CA LYS A 963 -28.71 35.27 14.65
C LYS A 963 -27.43 34.52 15.05
N PRO A 964 -26.30 35.19 15.34
CA PRO A 964 -25.13 34.50 15.86
C PRO A 964 -25.47 33.98 17.27
N GLU A 965 -25.84 32.71 17.37
CA GLU A 965 -25.95 32.04 18.66
C GLU A 965 -24.54 31.65 19.13
N PRO A 966 -24.18 31.88 20.41
CA PRO A 966 -22.95 31.32 20.96
C PRO A 966 -23.02 29.79 20.87
N PRO A 967 -21.90 29.09 20.63
CA PRO A 967 -21.90 27.65 20.37
C PRO A 967 -22.54 26.88 21.53
N THR A 968 -23.74 26.36 21.31
CA THR A 968 -24.44 25.46 22.22
C THR A 968 -23.91 24.03 21.97
N PRO A 969 -23.56 23.26 23.02
CA PRO A 969 -23.13 21.88 22.83
C PRO A 969 -24.29 21.03 22.26
N PRO A 970 -24.00 19.96 21.49
CA PRO A 970 -25.03 19.20 20.80
C PRO A 970 -26.03 18.60 21.79
N SER A 971 -27.32 18.81 21.50
CA SER A 971 -28.44 18.25 22.27
C SER A 971 -28.54 16.74 22.04
N VAL A 972 -28.52 15.98 23.14
CA VAL A 972 -28.85 14.55 23.18
C VAL A 972 -30.30 14.36 22.71
N PRO A 973 -30.61 13.43 21.79
CA PRO A 973 -31.99 13.14 21.44
C PRO A 973 -32.72 12.53 22.64
N SER A 974 -33.83 13.16 23.05
CA SER A 974 -34.68 12.67 24.13
C SER A 974 -35.26 11.29 23.77
N ALA A 975 -35.11 10.33 24.68
CA ALA A 975 -35.71 9.00 24.59
C ALA A 975 -37.23 9.08 24.33
N SER A 976 -37.71 8.27 23.38
CA SER A 976 -39.13 8.07 23.11
C SER A 976 -39.88 7.61 24.37
N PRO A 977 -41.12 8.07 24.61
CA PRO A 977 -41.91 7.57 25.73
C PRO A 977 -42.32 6.11 25.49
N PRO A 978 -42.50 5.30 26.56
CA PRO A 978 -42.85 3.89 26.42
C PRO A 978 -44.28 3.72 25.87
N PRO A 979 -44.57 2.63 25.15
CA PRO A 979 -45.88 2.39 24.56
C PRO A 979 -46.93 2.14 25.65
N SER A 980 -48.07 2.81 25.50
CA SER A 980 -49.29 2.62 26.28
C SER A 980 -49.80 1.19 26.19
N SER A 981 -50.00 0.56 27.34
CA SER A 981 -50.66 -0.74 27.50
C SER A 981 -52.15 -0.68 27.09
N PRO A 982 -52.69 -1.72 26.44
CA PRO A 982 -54.13 -1.82 26.19
C PRO A 982 -54.85 -2.46 27.39
N SER A 983 -55.75 -1.70 28.03
CA SER A 983 -56.93 -2.23 28.74
C SER A 983 -58.10 -2.23 27.76
N GLY A 984 -59.01 -3.19 27.66
CA GLY A 984 -59.26 -4.43 28.39
C GLY A 984 -60.55 -5.06 27.82
N ALA A 985 -60.76 -6.35 28.11
CA ALA A 985 -62.00 -7.15 28.11
C ALA A 985 -61.56 -8.63 27.99
N SER A 986 -61.98 -9.61 28.78
CA SER A 986 -62.99 -9.70 29.84
C SER A 986 -62.89 -11.10 30.48
N ASP A 987 -62.85 -11.18 31.82
CA ASP A 987 -63.45 -12.19 32.74
C ASP A 987 -63.37 -13.73 32.48
N PRO A 988 -63.61 -14.59 33.50
CA PRO A 988 -63.26 -14.52 34.93
C PRO A 988 -62.74 -15.89 35.47
N ASP A 989 -62.00 -15.88 36.58
CA ASP A 989 -62.15 -16.86 37.68
C ASP A 989 -61.23 -16.47 38.85
N ALA A 990 -61.86 -15.97 39.90
CA ALA A 990 -61.30 -15.77 41.25
C ALA A 990 -61.58 -17.06 42.09
N PRO A 991 -61.23 -17.15 43.40
CA PRO A 991 -60.46 -16.27 44.29
C PRO A 991 -59.31 -17.08 44.98
N ASP A 992 -58.41 -16.58 45.83
CA ASP A 992 -58.60 -15.96 47.14
C ASP A 992 -57.24 -15.38 47.65
N SER A 993 -57.34 -14.21 48.27
CA SER A 993 -56.40 -13.56 49.20
C SER A 993 -56.14 -14.40 50.48
N PRO A 994 -55.27 -14.05 51.47
CA PRO A 994 -54.70 -12.72 51.73
C PRO A 994 -53.24 -12.63 52.31
N THR A 995 -52.71 -11.40 52.26
CA THR A 995 -51.79 -10.67 53.17
C THR A 995 -50.87 -11.37 54.19
N ASP A 996 -49.59 -10.96 54.19
CA ASP A 996 -48.86 -10.41 55.38
C ASP A 996 -47.54 -9.75 54.89
N GLN A 997 -47.37 -8.42 54.93
CA GLN A 997 -46.83 -7.56 55.99
C GLN A 997 -45.43 -7.91 56.56
N ASN A 998 -44.54 -6.92 56.35
CA ASN A 998 -43.46 -6.42 57.23
C ASN A 998 -42.02 -6.96 57.13
N PRO A 999 -41.01 -6.13 57.52
CA PRO A 999 -39.80 -5.91 56.73
C PRO A 999 -38.49 -6.02 57.56
N ARG A 1000 -37.38 -5.57 56.97
CA ARG A 1000 -36.06 -5.23 57.56
C ARG A 1000 -35.02 -6.36 57.66
N GLU A 1001 -33.84 -6.02 57.14
CA GLU A 1001 -32.49 -6.00 57.78
C GLU A 1001 -31.46 -6.14 56.65
N GLU A 1002 -30.75 -5.07 56.27
CA GLU A 1002 -29.38 -4.77 56.76
C GLU A 1002 -28.56 -6.02 57.08
N VAL A 1003 -27.50 -6.29 56.31
CA VAL A 1003 -26.12 -6.48 56.82
C VAL A 1003 -25.15 -6.46 55.62
N THR A 1004 -24.11 -5.65 55.79
CA THR A 1004 -22.86 -5.52 55.03
C THR A 1004 -22.03 -6.80 54.91
N ALA A 1005 -21.47 -7.06 53.71
CA ALA A 1005 -20.06 -7.40 53.46
C ALA A 1005 -19.79 -7.38 51.95
#